data_AF-A0A251XGJ1-F1
#
_entry.id   AF-A0A251XGJ1-F1
#
_cell.length_a   1.000
_cell.length_b   1.000
_cell.length_c   1.000
_cell.angle_alpha   90.00
_cell.angle_beta   90.00
_cell.angle_gamma   90.00
#
_symmetry.space_group_name_H-M   'P 1'
#
loop_
_entity.id
_entity.type
_entity.pdbx_description
1 polymer ?
#
loop_
_entity_poly.entity_id
_entity_poly.type
_entity_poly.pdbx_seq_one_letter_code
_entity_poly.pdbx_strand_id
1 'polypeptide(L)'
;MVGVVDHRAGTRDLRKISGLGRKAPVLAVIAALALASMAGLPPFLGFVAKEAVLTALLTDAELGGGFGWVALVGVSVGSCLTVAYSARFMWGAFARKRGVDEVQPVHEHLDFLVPPAVLAATGLVLGFLASSVDGWIAGYADTLPAVSAGAAGEPDHTYHLALWHGIEPALLISAGTLVVGLTMFRLRDGVFALQSRVPSWIDAARIYWASMRLIDRVAARTTATTQRGSLPFYLGVILLVLIGSVGSALALNRSWPTTAVPFDHPAQPVIGIVMIVAAIAAARAGKRFQAVVLVGVTGYGMAALFALHGAPDLALTQVLIETITLVAFVLVLRRLPVRLGERNRSVHPIWRASIGIAVAVLMSTVAVVALGARVASPISLEFPRLAYEQGHGSNVVNVTLVDLRGWDTMGEISVLIVAATGVASLIFLNRRTDSLPRLTAPSRRSLIARLTGRHDPAPATAPLEVEQGVGGPRTEARTAVKDERRTERSPWLLAGRTLAPQNRSILLEVVVRLLFHSLIVVSVYLLFSGHNLPGGGFAGGLLAGMALVARYLAGGRYELGAAAPVDAGRVLGTGLVFAVGTAIVPLVFGADALTSTWIDTEVPFVGHVEFVTSTFFDVGVYLVVVGLTLDVLRSLGAEVDRQEESDRTVEQGADGMETEQGVSV
;
A
#
# COMPACT_ATOMS: atom_id res chain seq x y z
N MET A 1 41.77 7.11 40.02
CA MET A 1 42.98 6.26 40.05
C MET A 1 43.36 5.66 38.70
N VAL A 2 42.53 4.81 38.08
CA VAL A 2 42.89 4.18 36.78
C VAL A 2 43.22 5.20 35.70
N GLY A 3 42.48 6.30 35.60
CA GLY A 3 42.80 7.39 34.65
C GLY A 3 44.14 8.08 34.91
N VAL A 4 44.55 8.23 36.17
CA VAL A 4 45.86 8.81 36.53
C VAL A 4 47.00 7.85 36.15
N VAL A 5 46.79 6.54 36.37
CA VAL A 5 47.73 5.50 35.94
C VAL A 5 47.85 5.48 34.42
N ASP A 6 46.74 5.56 33.69
CA ASP A 6 46.70 5.60 32.22
C ASP A 6 47.49 6.79 31.67
N HIS A 7 47.20 7.99 32.18
CA HIS A 7 47.88 9.21 31.74
C HIS A 7 49.37 9.19 32.06
N ARG A 8 49.76 8.80 33.28
CA ARG A 8 51.17 8.75 33.67
C ARG A 8 51.95 7.63 32.98
N ALA A 9 51.34 6.47 32.73
CA ALA A 9 52.01 5.32 32.13
C ALA A 9 51.85 5.24 30.61
N GLY A 10 50.96 6.02 30.00
CA GLY A 10 50.62 5.97 28.58
C GLY A 10 49.84 4.73 28.16
N THR A 11 49.40 3.90 29.11
CA THR A 11 48.64 2.67 28.85
C THR A 11 47.89 2.19 30.10
N ARG A 12 46.77 1.49 29.89
CA ARG A 12 46.00 0.78 30.94
C ARG A 12 46.34 -0.71 31.01
N ASP A 13 47.17 -1.23 30.11
CA ASP A 13 47.48 -2.65 30.06
C ASP A 13 48.42 -3.03 31.20
N LEU A 14 47.87 -3.67 32.24
CA LEU A 14 48.63 -4.16 33.39
C LEU A 14 49.75 -5.13 33.00
N ARG A 15 49.81 -5.68 31.78
CA ARG A 15 50.94 -6.51 31.34
C ARG A 15 52.17 -5.68 30.94
N LYS A 16 51.98 -4.41 30.60
CA LYS A 16 53.02 -3.50 30.09
C LYS A 16 53.54 -2.52 31.15
N ILE A 17 52.82 -2.35 32.26
CA ILE A 17 53.21 -1.44 33.34
C ILE A 17 54.13 -2.18 34.34
N SER A 18 55.30 -1.62 34.62
CA SER A 18 56.28 -2.14 35.59
C SER A 18 56.97 -1.00 36.34
N GLY A 19 57.13 -1.16 37.65
CA GLY A 19 57.97 -0.27 38.48
C GLY A 19 57.37 1.11 38.84
N LEU A 20 56.11 1.38 38.48
CA LEU A 20 55.46 2.67 38.71
C LEU A 20 55.44 3.07 40.20
N GLY A 21 55.38 2.10 41.12
CA GLY A 21 55.33 2.39 42.57
C GLY A 21 56.57 3.10 43.10
N ARG A 22 57.77 2.82 42.54
CA ARG A 22 59.01 3.50 42.93
C ARG A 22 59.10 4.91 42.32
N LYS A 23 58.61 5.07 41.09
CA LYS A 23 58.69 6.34 40.35
C LYS A 23 57.55 7.31 40.69
N ALA A 24 56.43 6.81 41.22
CA ALA A 24 55.28 7.60 41.66
C ALA A 24 54.75 7.08 43.02
N PRO A 25 55.53 7.24 44.12
CA PRO A 25 55.18 6.67 45.42
C PRO A 25 53.87 7.24 46.00
N VAL A 26 53.62 8.53 45.80
CA VAL A 26 52.37 9.18 46.24
C VAL A 26 51.14 8.55 45.57
N LEU A 27 51.22 8.29 44.26
CA LEU A 27 50.15 7.62 43.51
C LEU A 27 49.93 6.18 44.01
N ALA A 28 51.01 5.47 44.34
CA ALA A 28 50.94 4.12 44.88
C ALA A 28 50.28 4.09 46.27
N VAL A 29 50.59 5.05 47.14
CA VAL A 29 49.96 5.17 48.47
C VAL A 29 48.47 5.47 48.34
N ILE A 30 48.08 6.44 47.50
CA ILE A 30 46.66 6.75 47.26
C ILE A 30 45.92 5.51 46.72
N ALA A 31 46.54 4.77 45.79
CA ALA A 31 45.97 3.52 45.29
C ALA A 31 45.85 2.46 46.39
N ALA A 32 46.85 2.37 47.27
CA ALA A 32 46.86 1.41 48.37
C ALA A 32 45.74 1.69 49.36
N LEU A 33 45.53 2.95 49.74
CA LEU A 33 44.44 3.34 50.62
C LEU A 33 43.07 3.03 49.98
N ALA A 34 42.87 3.39 48.71
CA ALA A 34 41.61 3.12 48.01
C ALA A 34 41.33 1.62 47.87
N LEU A 35 42.35 0.82 47.52
CA LEU A 35 42.21 -0.63 47.35
C LEU A 35 42.12 -1.37 48.68
N ALA A 36 42.75 -0.87 49.74
CA ALA A 36 42.60 -1.41 51.08
C ALA A 36 41.16 -1.23 51.59
N SER A 37 40.56 -0.06 51.35
CA SER A 37 39.13 0.16 51.61
C SER A 37 38.25 -0.78 50.76
N MET A 38 38.48 -0.87 49.45
CA MET A 38 37.73 -1.76 48.55
C MET A 38 37.84 -3.25 48.93
N ALA A 39 39.04 -3.69 49.32
CA ALA A 39 39.30 -5.05 49.80
C ALA A 39 38.68 -5.30 51.19
N GLY A 40 38.37 -4.25 51.96
CA GLY A 40 37.80 -4.34 53.29
C GLY A 40 38.84 -4.65 54.35
N LEU A 41 39.99 -3.98 54.33
CA LEU A 41 41.00 -4.10 55.40
C LEU A 41 40.65 -3.15 56.56
N PRO A 42 40.87 -3.55 57.82
CA PRO A 42 40.91 -2.61 58.94
C PRO A 42 42.07 -1.61 58.77
N PRO A 43 41.91 -0.30 59.09
CA PRO A 43 40.75 0.35 59.72
C PRO A 43 39.87 1.16 58.73
N PHE A 44 39.67 0.70 57.49
CA PHE A 44 38.95 1.48 56.47
C PHE A 44 37.43 1.34 56.56
N LEU A 45 36.69 2.33 56.06
CA LEU A 45 35.22 2.29 55.97
C LEU A 45 34.70 1.07 55.20
N GLY A 46 35.42 0.62 54.18
CA GLY A 46 35.03 -0.58 53.43
C GLY A 46 35.13 -1.88 54.23
N PHE A 47 35.89 -1.93 55.33
CA PHE A 47 35.84 -3.05 56.28
C PHE A 47 34.53 -3.02 57.07
N VAL A 48 34.19 -1.86 57.66
CA VAL A 48 32.96 -1.65 58.42
C VAL A 48 31.71 -1.97 57.58
N ALA A 49 31.70 -1.52 56.32
CA ALA A 49 30.58 -1.79 55.41
C ALA A 49 30.45 -3.28 55.06
N LYS A 50 31.57 -4.01 54.88
CA LYS A 50 31.53 -5.44 54.61
C LYS A 50 31.10 -6.24 55.83
N GLU A 51 31.59 -5.90 57.03
CA GLU A 51 31.11 -6.52 58.25
C GLU A 51 29.62 -6.30 58.44
N ALA A 52 29.11 -5.08 58.25
CA ALA A 52 27.68 -4.80 58.34
C ALA A 52 26.83 -5.69 57.42
N VAL A 53 27.26 -5.86 56.16
CA VAL A 53 26.58 -6.73 55.20
C VAL A 53 26.69 -8.21 55.62
N LEU A 54 27.86 -8.67 56.06
CA LEU A 54 28.05 -10.06 56.48
C LEU A 54 27.26 -10.39 57.74
N THR A 55 27.24 -9.50 58.73
CA THR A 55 26.44 -9.63 59.96
C THR A 55 24.96 -9.65 59.60
N ALA A 56 24.47 -8.73 58.77
CA ALA A 56 23.07 -8.72 58.36
C ALA A 56 22.64 -10.01 57.62
N LEU A 57 23.47 -10.51 56.69
CA LEU A 57 23.19 -11.74 55.95
C LEU A 57 23.31 -12.99 56.82
N LEU A 58 24.21 -13.00 57.81
CA LEU A 58 24.36 -14.09 58.76
C LEU A 58 23.15 -14.17 59.70
N THR A 59 22.70 -13.04 60.24
CA THR A 59 21.51 -12.98 61.09
C THR A 59 20.26 -13.46 60.34
N ASP A 60 20.06 -13.05 59.08
CA ASP A 60 18.95 -13.57 58.25
C ASP A 60 19.06 -15.08 57.99
N ALA A 61 20.28 -15.58 57.75
CA ALA A 61 20.54 -17.00 57.54
C ALA A 61 20.27 -17.85 58.80
N GLU A 62 20.58 -17.33 59.99
CA GLU A 62 20.34 -17.98 61.28
C GLU A 62 18.85 -17.98 61.66
N LEU A 63 18.10 -16.93 61.28
CA LEU A 63 16.66 -16.83 61.49
C LEU A 63 15.81 -17.73 60.55
N GLY A 64 16.45 -18.56 59.72
CA GLY A 64 15.79 -19.55 58.87
C GLY A 64 15.58 -19.13 57.41
N GLY A 65 16.18 -18.02 56.97
CA GLY A 65 16.21 -17.62 55.57
C GLY A 65 17.08 -18.55 54.73
N GLY A 66 16.49 -19.51 54.02
CA GLY A 66 17.25 -20.38 53.09
C GLY A 66 18.00 -19.60 52.00
N PHE A 67 17.47 -18.45 51.59
CA PHE A 67 18.16 -17.52 50.68
C PHE A 67 19.27 -16.71 51.36
N GLY A 68 19.21 -16.51 52.69
CA GLY A 68 20.24 -15.83 53.48
C GLY A 68 21.58 -16.56 53.39
N TRP A 69 21.60 -17.89 53.53
CA TRP A 69 22.81 -18.70 53.33
C TRP A 69 23.38 -18.58 51.91
N VAL A 70 22.53 -18.58 50.88
CA VAL A 70 22.95 -18.42 49.48
C VAL A 70 23.57 -17.03 49.26
N ALA A 71 22.93 -15.99 49.77
CA ALA A 71 23.43 -14.62 49.68
C ALA A 71 24.75 -14.44 50.45
N LEU A 72 24.85 -14.96 51.67
CA LEU A 72 26.06 -14.93 52.50
C LEU A 72 27.25 -15.59 51.79
N VAL A 73 27.06 -16.81 51.26
CA VAL A 73 28.10 -17.52 50.50
C VAL A 73 28.45 -16.74 49.22
N GLY A 74 27.45 -16.26 48.47
CA GLY A 74 27.66 -15.49 47.25
C GLY A 74 28.46 -14.20 47.47
N VAL A 75 28.10 -13.42 48.50
CA VAL A 75 28.78 -12.18 48.88
C VAL A 75 30.17 -12.47 49.44
N SER A 76 30.35 -13.54 50.22
CA SER A 76 31.66 -13.95 50.73
C SER A 76 32.61 -14.34 49.58
N VAL A 77 32.14 -15.13 48.61
CA VAL A 77 32.91 -15.48 47.41
C VAL A 77 33.23 -14.23 46.57
N GLY A 78 32.24 -13.34 46.37
CA GLY A 78 32.45 -12.06 45.69
C GLY A 78 33.47 -11.16 46.41
N SER A 79 33.50 -11.21 47.75
CA SER A 79 34.47 -10.49 48.57
C SER A 79 35.87 -11.08 48.45
N CYS A 80 36.03 -12.41 48.43
CA CYS A 80 37.30 -13.07 48.11
C CYS A 80 37.84 -12.62 46.74
N LEU A 81 36.99 -12.60 45.71
CA LEU A 81 37.36 -12.13 44.37
C LEU A 81 37.74 -10.65 44.38
N THR A 82 37.05 -9.83 45.18
CA THR A 82 37.34 -8.40 45.36
C THR A 82 38.72 -8.16 45.94
N VAL A 83 39.09 -8.91 46.97
CA VAL A 83 40.45 -8.89 47.52
C VAL A 83 41.46 -9.33 46.47
N ALA A 84 41.18 -10.42 45.74
CA ALA A 84 42.08 -10.97 44.74
C ALA A 84 42.35 -9.99 43.58
N TYR A 85 41.31 -9.35 43.01
CA TYR A 85 41.52 -8.37 41.94
C TYR A 85 42.10 -7.05 42.44
N SER A 86 41.83 -6.65 43.69
CA SER A 86 42.44 -5.47 44.31
C SER A 86 43.96 -5.66 44.48
N ALA A 87 44.38 -6.83 44.98
CA ALA A 87 45.79 -7.22 45.06
C ALA A 87 46.43 -7.33 43.67
N ARG A 88 45.70 -7.89 42.68
CA ARG A 88 46.12 -7.95 41.27
C ARG A 88 46.34 -6.56 40.69
N PHE A 89 45.46 -5.60 40.98
CA PHE A 89 45.63 -4.22 40.53
C PHE A 89 46.86 -3.58 41.18
N MET A 90 47.01 -3.71 42.50
CA MET A 90 48.16 -3.14 43.23
C MET A 90 49.49 -3.66 42.67
N TRP A 91 49.61 -4.98 42.54
CA TRP A 91 50.80 -5.61 41.96
C TRP A 91 50.95 -5.26 40.47
N GLY A 92 49.86 -5.30 39.72
CA GLY A 92 49.85 -5.07 38.28
C GLY A 92 50.23 -3.65 37.89
N ALA A 93 49.82 -2.64 38.65
CA ALA A 93 50.13 -1.26 38.33
C ALA A 93 51.45 -0.81 38.97
N PHE A 94 51.77 -1.22 40.19
CA PHE A 94 52.84 -0.58 40.98
C PHE A 94 54.08 -1.46 41.24
N ALA A 95 53.98 -2.79 41.15
CA ALA A 95 55.13 -3.67 41.39
C ALA A 95 56.11 -3.68 40.21
N ARG A 96 57.37 -4.03 40.49
CA ARG A 96 58.38 -4.32 39.46
C ARG A 96 58.19 -5.75 38.95
N LYS A 97 58.02 -5.91 37.65
CA LYS A 97 57.91 -7.21 36.99
C LYS A 97 59.20 -7.55 36.28
N ARG A 98 59.59 -8.83 36.35
CA ARG A 98 60.76 -9.35 35.62
C ARG A 98 60.43 -9.42 34.14
N GLY A 99 61.34 -8.94 33.29
CA GLY A 99 61.18 -8.99 31.83
C GLY A 99 60.19 -7.97 31.24
N VAL A 100 59.77 -6.96 32.01
CA VAL A 100 58.96 -5.84 31.52
C VAL A 100 59.71 -4.54 31.84
N ASP A 101 59.95 -3.73 30.81
CA ASP A 101 60.65 -2.46 30.95
C ASP A 101 59.96 -1.53 31.94
N GLU A 102 60.74 -0.79 32.71
CA GLU A 102 60.20 0.15 33.68
C GLU A 102 59.57 1.34 32.96
N VAL A 103 58.31 1.62 33.29
CA VAL A 103 57.58 2.76 32.74
C VAL A 103 58.34 4.04 33.07
N GLN A 104 58.47 4.94 32.10
CA GLN A 104 58.93 6.31 32.33
C GLN A 104 57.70 7.19 32.54
N PRO A 105 57.33 7.51 33.78
CA PRO A 105 56.08 8.23 34.02
C PRO A 105 56.19 9.67 33.54
N VAL A 106 55.16 10.15 32.87
CA VAL A 106 55.02 11.57 32.56
C VAL A 106 54.81 12.35 33.87
N HIS A 107 55.43 13.53 33.97
CA HIS A 107 55.22 14.42 35.10
C HIS A 107 53.80 14.98 35.07
N GLU A 108 53.13 14.97 36.22
CA GLU A 108 51.77 15.49 36.37
C GLU A 108 51.75 16.46 37.56
N HIS A 109 50.93 17.50 37.44
CA HIS A 109 50.66 18.42 38.53
C HIS A 109 50.01 17.68 39.71
N LEU A 110 50.39 18.07 40.93
CA LEU A 110 49.88 17.45 42.16
C LEU A 110 48.35 17.61 42.29
N ASP A 111 47.78 18.64 41.67
CA ASP A 111 46.34 18.92 41.63
C ASP A 111 45.53 17.74 41.06
N PHE A 112 46.09 16.99 40.11
CA PHE A 112 45.43 15.83 39.51
C PHE A 112 45.37 14.62 40.47
N LEU A 113 46.21 14.61 41.51
CA LEU A 113 46.20 13.62 42.58
C LEU A 113 45.27 14.00 43.74
N VAL A 114 44.85 15.26 43.85
CA VAL A 114 44.03 15.75 44.96
C VAL A 114 42.67 15.04 45.02
N PRO A 115 41.83 14.97 43.97
CA PRO A 115 40.54 14.29 44.06
C PRO A 115 40.63 12.82 44.51
N PRO A 116 41.47 11.96 43.91
CA PRO A 116 41.56 10.59 44.39
C PRO A 116 42.23 10.46 45.76
N ALA A 117 43.16 11.37 46.13
CA ALA A 117 43.75 11.38 47.47
C ALA A 117 42.70 11.68 48.53
N VAL A 118 41.88 12.71 48.31
CA VAL A 118 40.77 13.08 49.21
C VAL A 118 39.83 11.90 49.38
N LEU A 119 39.35 11.29 48.29
CA LEU A 119 38.44 10.13 48.39
C LEU A 119 39.06 8.93 49.13
N ALA A 120 40.33 8.62 48.88
CA ALA A 120 41.02 7.52 49.55
C ALA A 120 41.25 7.82 51.04
N ALA A 121 41.62 9.06 51.37
CA ALA A 121 41.79 9.51 52.76
C ALA A 121 40.45 9.52 53.50
N THR A 122 39.37 9.99 52.87
CA THR A 122 38.01 9.93 53.42
C THR A 122 37.62 8.49 53.76
N GLY A 123 37.93 7.51 52.90
CA GLY A 123 37.68 6.10 53.19
C GLY A 123 38.41 5.58 54.44
N LEU A 124 39.60 6.11 54.76
CA LEU A 124 40.32 5.77 55.98
C LEU A 124 39.76 6.51 57.20
N VAL A 125 39.57 7.83 57.08
CA VAL A 125 39.08 8.70 58.16
C VAL A 125 37.68 8.28 58.61
N LEU A 126 36.77 7.99 57.67
CA LEU A 126 35.42 7.52 57.98
C LEU A 126 35.40 6.13 58.61
N GLY A 127 36.44 5.31 58.41
CA GLY A 127 36.57 4.04 59.13
C GLY A 127 36.80 4.25 60.63
N PHE A 128 37.69 5.18 60.99
CA PHE A 128 37.87 5.58 62.40
C PHE A 128 36.65 6.30 62.97
N LEU A 129 35.93 7.05 62.13
CA LEU A 129 34.70 7.76 62.51
C LEU A 129 33.43 6.92 62.30
N ALA A 130 33.54 5.59 62.21
CA ALA A 130 32.41 4.70 61.91
C ALA A 130 31.20 4.95 62.82
N SER A 131 31.42 5.12 64.13
CA SER A 131 30.35 5.39 65.11
C SER A 131 29.69 6.76 64.92
N SER A 132 30.41 7.75 64.37
CA SER A 132 29.81 9.04 64.00
C SER A 132 29.03 8.94 62.69
N VAL A 133 29.53 8.13 61.73
CA VAL A 133 28.86 7.84 60.46
C VAL A 133 27.54 7.10 60.70
N ASP A 134 27.49 6.21 61.69
CA ASP A 134 26.28 5.54 62.14
C ASP A 134 25.17 6.54 62.43
N GLY A 135 25.43 7.54 63.29
CA GLY A 135 24.46 8.59 63.61
C GLY A 135 24.04 9.45 62.42
N TRP A 136 24.84 9.56 61.37
CA TRP A 136 24.49 10.29 60.14
C TRP A 136 23.55 9.49 59.22
N ILE A 137 23.65 8.16 59.23
CA ILE A 137 22.93 7.27 58.28
C ILE A 137 21.79 6.51 58.98
N ALA A 138 21.81 6.38 60.30
CA ALA A 138 20.80 5.67 61.11
C ALA A 138 19.38 6.13 60.78
N GLY A 139 19.15 7.45 60.63
CA GLY A 139 17.84 7.98 60.28
C GLY A 139 17.26 7.46 58.96
N TYR A 140 18.08 7.03 57.99
CA TYR A 140 17.61 6.31 56.80
C TYR A 140 17.44 4.81 57.06
N ALA A 141 18.39 4.19 57.77
CA ALA A 141 18.32 2.77 58.12
C ALA A 141 17.05 2.43 58.92
N ASP A 142 16.65 3.32 59.84
CA ASP A 142 15.45 3.19 60.68
C ASP A 142 14.13 3.28 59.89
N THR A 143 14.17 3.75 58.63
CA THR A 143 12.98 3.74 57.76
C THR A 143 12.71 2.37 57.13
N LEU A 144 13.68 1.45 57.19
CA LEU A 144 13.53 0.10 56.68
C LEU A 144 12.89 -0.80 57.75
N PRO A 145 12.05 -1.78 57.36
CA PRO A 145 11.41 -2.69 58.32
C PRO A 145 12.48 -3.40 59.16
N ALA A 146 12.44 -3.25 60.48
CA ALA A 146 13.30 -4.00 61.38
C ALA A 146 13.02 -5.51 61.17
N VAL A 147 14.04 -6.27 60.79
CA VAL A 147 13.99 -7.73 60.86
C VAL A 147 14.07 -8.08 62.34
N SER A 148 12.92 -8.09 63.02
CA SER A 148 12.83 -8.44 64.43
C SER A 148 13.18 -9.92 64.59
N ALA A 149 14.27 -10.18 65.31
CA ALA A 149 14.58 -11.51 65.81
C ALA A 149 13.38 -12.01 66.64
N GLY A 150 12.74 -13.08 66.19
CA GLY A 150 11.66 -13.77 66.89
C GLY A 150 12.15 -14.55 68.11
N ALA A 151 12.94 -13.95 68.99
CA ALA A 151 13.32 -14.51 70.28
C ALA A 151 12.95 -13.52 71.38
N ALA A 152 12.20 -14.03 72.36
CA ALA A 152 11.57 -13.26 73.42
C ALA A 152 12.58 -12.45 74.27
N GLY A 153 12.32 -11.15 74.41
CA GLY A 153 12.50 -10.48 75.71
C GLY A 153 13.66 -9.50 75.91
N GLU A 154 14.47 -9.18 74.91
CA GLU A 154 15.45 -8.09 75.03
C GLU A 154 15.20 -6.97 74.02
N PRO A 155 14.99 -5.72 74.49
CA PRO A 155 14.91 -4.56 73.62
C PRO A 155 16.33 -4.10 73.24
N ASP A 156 16.49 -3.73 71.97
CA ASP A 156 17.52 -2.82 71.47
C ASP A 156 18.89 -3.41 71.05
N HIS A 157 18.90 -4.22 70.00
CA HIS A 157 20.11 -4.43 69.19
C HIS A 157 19.89 -3.91 67.77
N THR A 158 19.76 -2.59 67.66
CA THR A 158 20.04 -1.89 66.40
C THR A 158 21.52 -2.10 66.06
N TYR A 159 21.82 -2.69 64.89
CA TYR A 159 23.21 -2.83 64.44
C TYR A 159 23.80 -1.44 64.26
N HIS A 160 24.88 -1.14 64.99
CA HIS A 160 25.58 0.13 64.90
C HIS A 160 26.90 -0.06 64.15
N LEU A 161 27.28 0.91 63.32
CA LEU A 161 28.58 0.93 62.66
C LEU A 161 29.68 1.21 63.68
N ALA A 162 30.53 0.21 63.94
CA ALA A 162 31.77 0.37 64.68
C ALA A 162 32.94 -0.18 63.86
N LEU A 163 34.15 0.26 64.21
CA LEU A 163 35.37 -0.25 63.60
C LEU A 163 35.72 -1.65 64.10
N TRP A 164 35.23 -2.02 65.29
CA TRP A 164 35.55 -3.27 65.96
C TRP A 164 34.41 -3.67 66.89
N HIS A 165 33.75 -4.78 66.57
CA HIS A 165 32.63 -5.33 67.37
C HIS A 165 33.04 -6.51 68.27
N GLY A 166 34.30 -6.95 68.22
CA GLY A 166 34.80 -8.12 68.96
C GLY A 166 35.02 -9.33 68.06
N ILE A 167 35.25 -10.51 68.64
CA ILE A 167 35.42 -11.76 67.87
C ILE A 167 34.04 -12.31 67.52
N GLU A 168 33.43 -11.76 66.47
CA GLU A 168 32.15 -12.21 65.92
C GLU A 168 32.35 -13.16 64.73
N PRO A 169 31.36 -14.01 64.40
CA PRO A 169 31.45 -14.88 63.23
C PRO A 169 31.64 -14.10 61.91
N ALA A 170 31.07 -12.90 61.79
CA ALA A 170 31.26 -12.01 60.64
C ALA A 170 32.73 -11.58 60.47
N LEU A 171 33.45 -11.34 61.57
CA LEU A 171 34.88 -11.04 61.56
C LEU A 171 35.69 -12.24 61.03
N LEU A 172 35.34 -13.46 61.43
CA LEU A 172 35.99 -14.68 60.95
C LEU A 172 35.76 -14.88 59.44
N ILE A 173 34.55 -14.60 58.94
CA ILE A 173 34.24 -14.63 57.51
C ILE A 173 35.06 -13.56 56.78
N SER A 174 35.10 -12.32 57.29
CA SER A 174 35.91 -11.23 56.73
C SER A 174 37.39 -11.57 56.66
N ALA A 175 37.98 -12.08 57.75
CA ALA A 175 39.36 -12.56 57.78
C ALA A 175 39.58 -13.71 56.80
N GLY A 176 38.63 -14.65 56.71
CA GLY A 176 38.60 -15.71 55.72
C GLY A 176 38.64 -15.17 54.29
N THR A 177 37.83 -14.16 53.97
CA THR A 177 37.81 -13.57 52.62
C THR A 177 39.13 -12.88 52.23
N LEU A 178 39.80 -12.24 53.20
CA LEU A 178 41.12 -11.64 53.02
C LEU A 178 42.18 -12.73 52.75
N VAL A 179 42.19 -13.78 53.57
CA VAL A 179 43.13 -14.90 53.43
C VAL A 179 42.93 -15.63 52.11
N VAL A 180 41.69 -15.99 51.77
CA VAL A 180 41.34 -16.70 50.54
C VAL A 180 41.66 -15.81 49.32
N GLY A 181 41.23 -14.56 49.33
CA GLY A 181 41.51 -13.63 48.22
C GLY A 181 42.99 -13.38 47.98
N LEU A 182 43.79 -13.19 49.05
CA LEU A 182 45.24 -13.03 48.93
C LEU A 182 45.92 -14.33 48.48
N THR A 183 45.42 -15.48 48.92
CA THR A 183 45.90 -16.80 48.48
C THR A 183 45.61 -17.02 47.00
N MET A 184 44.40 -16.67 46.53
CA MET A 184 44.05 -16.67 45.10
C MET A 184 44.97 -15.76 44.29
N PHE A 185 45.34 -14.59 44.83
CA PHE A 185 46.30 -13.70 44.17
C PHE A 185 47.73 -14.26 44.14
N ARG A 186 48.18 -14.93 45.21
CA ARG A 186 49.49 -15.61 45.22
C ARG A 186 49.55 -16.74 44.20
N LEU A 187 48.46 -17.51 44.10
CA LEU A 187 48.29 -18.62 43.15
C LEU A 187 47.66 -18.17 41.82
N ARG A 188 47.77 -16.88 41.47
CA ARG A 188 47.07 -16.26 40.33
C ARG A 188 47.30 -16.97 38.99
N ASP A 189 48.47 -17.56 38.76
CA ASP A 189 48.78 -18.22 37.49
C ASP A 189 47.95 -19.52 37.35
N GLY A 190 47.80 -20.26 38.45
CA GLY A 190 46.91 -21.42 38.54
C GLY A 190 45.43 -21.03 38.46
N VAL A 191 45.03 -19.96 39.16
CA VAL A 191 43.65 -19.43 39.08
C VAL A 191 43.31 -18.98 37.67
N PHE A 192 44.24 -18.29 36.98
CA PHE A 192 44.06 -17.87 35.59
C PHE A 192 43.96 -19.07 34.64
N ALA A 193 44.78 -20.11 34.84
CA ALA A 193 44.70 -21.35 34.06
C ALA A 193 43.38 -22.11 34.30
N LEU A 194 42.81 -22.05 35.50
CA LEU A 194 41.51 -22.63 35.79
C LEU A 194 40.38 -21.79 35.16
N GLN A 195 40.45 -20.46 35.28
CA GLN A 195 39.47 -19.54 34.70
C GLN A 195 39.45 -19.62 33.16
N SER A 196 40.61 -19.78 32.52
CA SER A 196 40.70 -19.91 31.05
C SER A 196 40.12 -21.22 30.53
N ARG A 197 39.94 -22.24 31.38
CA ARG A 197 39.21 -23.47 31.04
C ARG A 197 37.69 -23.31 31.12
N VAL A 198 37.19 -22.31 31.85
CA VAL A 198 35.75 -22.03 31.92
C VAL A 198 35.33 -21.35 30.61
N PRO A 199 34.51 -21.98 29.77
CA PRO A 199 34.09 -21.37 28.52
C PRO A 199 33.22 -20.14 28.81
N SER A 200 33.31 -19.12 27.95
CA SER A 200 32.49 -17.91 28.08
C SER A 200 31.05 -18.15 27.57
N TRP A 201 30.31 -19.05 28.20
CA TRP A 201 28.94 -19.39 27.78
C TRP A 201 27.98 -18.21 27.85
N ILE A 202 28.16 -17.31 28.81
CA ILE A 202 27.27 -16.17 29.04
C ILE A 202 28.06 -14.88 28.80
N ASP A 203 27.72 -14.21 27.71
CA ASP A 203 28.20 -12.86 27.39
C ASP A 203 26.97 -12.02 27.03
N ALA A 204 26.65 -11.06 27.89
CA ALA A 204 25.47 -10.21 27.75
C ALA A 204 25.45 -9.49 26.40
N ALA A 205 26.62 -9.09 25.88
CA ALA A 205 26.72 -8.45 24.57
C ALA A 205 26.35 -9.44 23.46
N ARG A 206 26.86 -10.68 23.51
CA ARG A 206 26.49 -11.72 22.52
C ARG A 206 25.00 -12.03 22.54
N ILE A 207 24.39 -12.11 23.73
CA ILE A 207 22.96 -12.36 23.89
C ILE A 207 22.14 -11.21 23.30
N TYR A 208 22.50 -9.97 23.60
CA TYR A 208 21.87 -8.78 23.04
C TYR A 208 21.95 -8.75 21.49
N TRP A 209 23.12 -9.02 20.92
CA TRP A 209 23.26 -9.09 19.46
C TRP A 209 22.50 -10.29 18.86
N ALA A 210 22.37 -11.39 19.58
CA ALA A 210 21.58 -12.54 19.13
C ALA A 210 20.08 -12.23 19.11
N SER A 211 19.55 -11.55 20.14
CA SER A 211 18.14 -11.15 20.19
C SER A 211 17.81 -10.13 19.11
N MET A 212 18.66 -9.12 18.90
CA MET A 212 18.48 -8.15 17.82
C MET A 212 18.44 -8.85 16.45
N ARG A 213 19.39 -9.75 16.19
CA ARG A 213 19.38 -10.55 14.96
C ARG A 213 18.15 -11.44 14.82
N LEU A 214 17.56 -11.92 15.91
CA LEU A 214 16.31 -12.68 15.86
C LEU A 214 15.15 -11.78 15.44
N ILE A 215 15.04 -10.60 16.05
CA ILE A 215 14.02 -9.60 15.70
C ILE A 215 14.13 -9.25 14.21
N ASP A 216 15.33 -8.92 13.73
CA ASP A 216 15.54 -8.57 12.32
C ASP A 216 15.17 -9.73 11.37
N ARG A 217 15.54 -10.97 11.74
CA ARG A 217 15.19 -12.16 10.94
C ARG A 217 13.68 -12.40 10.93
N VAL A 218 13.01 -12.24 12.05
CA VAL A 218 11.55 -12.38 12.15
C VAL A 218 10.86 -11.29 11.35
N ALA A 219 11.29 -10.03 11.49
CA ALA A 219 10.75 -8.91 10.72
C ALA A 219 10.91 -9.14 9.21
N ALA A 220 12.13 -9.45 8.76
CA ALA A 220 12.42 -9.72 7.36
C ALA A 220 11.61 -10.90 6.82
N ARG A 221 11.47 -11.98 7.61
CA ARG A 221 10.67 -13.15 7.21
C ARG A 221 9.18 -12.82 7.13
N THR A 222 8.64 -12.05 8.06
CA THR A 222 7.24 -11.59 8.04
C THR A 222 6.99 -10.71 6.81
N THR A 223 7.87 -9.77 6.51
CA THR A 223 7.77 -8.93 5.32
C THR A 223 7.88 -9.75 4.04
N ALA A 224 8.86 -10.64 3.92
CA ALA A 224 9.03 -11.47 2.73
C ALA A 224 7.87 -12.47 2.51
N THR A 225 7.21 -12.93 3.58
CA THR A 225 6.06 -13.83 3.48
C THR A 225 4.76 -13.12 3.14
N THR A 226 4.55 -11.91 3.66
CA THR A 226 3.31 -11.13 3.48
C THR A 226 3.37 -10.19 2.26
N GLN A 227 4.48 -9.50 2.04
CA GLN A 227 4.67 -8.51 0.96
C GLN A 227 5.36 -9.11 -0.27
N ARG A 228 4.83 -10.21 -0.80
CA ARG A 228 5.43 -10.91 -1.96
C ARG A 228 5.33 -10.14 -3.28
N GLY A 229 4.57 -9.04 -3.33
CA GLY A 229 4.29 -8.30 -4.57
C GLY A 229 3.42 -9.07 -5.58
N SER A 230 2.79 -10.17 -5.16
CA SER A 230 2.03 -11.08 -6.02
C SER A 230 0.53 -10.88 -5.85
N LEU A 231 -0.15 -10.39 -6.89
CA LEU A 231 -1.60 -10.21 -6.90
C LEU A 231 -2.38 -11.51 -6.58
N PRO A 232 -2.06 -12.68 -7.17
CA PRO A 232 -2.72 -13.94 -6.82
C PRO A 232 -2.58 -14.33 -5.34
N PHE A 233 -1.46 -13.97 -4.70
CA PHE A 233 -1.26 -14.24 -3.27
C PHE A 233 -2.21 -13.37 -2.42
N TYR A 234 -2.24 -12.05 -2.65
CA TYR A 234 -3.13 -11.15 -1.93
C TYR A 234 -4.61 -11.51 -2.14
N LEU A 235 -5.01 -11.81 -3.37
CA LEU A 235 -6.37 -12.27 -3.65
C LEU A 235 -6.68 -13.59 -2.94
N GLY A 236 -5.73 -14.54 -2.93
CA GLY A 236 -5.87 -15.79 -2.18
C GLY A 236 -6.08 -15.56 -0.68
N VAL A 237 -5.33 -14.65 -0.07
CA VAL A 237 -5.49 -14.27 1.35
C VAL A 237 -6.87 -13.66 1.59
N ILE A 238 -7.32 -12.72 0.75
CA ILE A 238 -8.65 -12.09 0.87
C ILE A 238 -9.76 -13.14 0.80
N LEU A 239 -9.69 -14.05 -0.18
CA LEU A 239 -10.69 -15.11 -0.33
C LEU A 239 -10.65 -16.12 0.82
N LEU A 240 -9.46 -16.45 1.34
CA LEU A 240 -9.34 -17.33 2.52
C LEU A 240 -9.89 -16.67 3.78
N VAL A 241 -9.66 -15.38 3.97
CA VAL A 241 -10.25 -14.60 5.08
C VAL A 241 -11.77 -14.56 4.94
N LEU A 242 -12.31 -14.34 3.73
CA LEU A 242 -13.74 -14.40 3.45
C LEU A 242 -14.33 -15.79 3.79
N ILE A 243 -13.66 -16.87 3.37
CA ILE A 243 -14.07 -18.24 3.70
C ILE A 243 -14.05 -18.45 5.21
N GLY A 244 -12.97 -18.03 5.89
CA GLY A 244 -12.83 -18.18 7.33
C GLY A 244 -13.89 -17.38 8.11
N SER A 245 -14.11 -16.12 7.77
CA SER A 245 -15.02 -15.24 8.50
C SER A 245 -16.49 -15.58 8.23
N VAL A 246 -16.91 -15.54 6.97
CA VAL A 246 -18.32 -15.80 6.58
C VAL A 246 -18.64 -17.28 6.76
N GLY A 247 -17.70 -18.19 6.50
CA GLY A 247 -17.89 -19.61 6.76
C GLY A 247 -18.07 -19.93 8.24
N SER A 248 -17.34 -19.26 9.14
CA SER A 248 -17.56 -19.40 10.58
C SER A 248 -18.94 -18.87 11.00
N ALA A 249 -19.34 -17.70 10.48
CA ALA A 249 -20.66 -17.14 10.76
C ALA A 249 -21.79 -18.07 10.27
N LEU A 250 -21.64 -18.65 9.08
CA LEU A 250 -22.59 -19.60 8.51
C LEU A 250 -22.62 -20.93 9.29
N ALA A 251 -21.48 -21.43 9.75
CA ALA A 251 -21.42 -22.64 10.56
C ALA A 251 -22.13 -22.48 11.92
N LEU A 252 -22.17 -21.26 12.45
CA LEU A 252 -22.89 -20.91 13.68
C LEU A 252 -24.37 -20.56 13.43
N ASN A 253 -24.79 -20.41 12.18
CA ASN A 253 -26.14 -20.00 11.82
C ASN A 253 -27.18 -21.08 12.12
N ARG A 254 -28.27 -20.69 12.78
CA ARG A 254 -29.37 -21.60 13.16
C ARG A 254 -30.65 -21.40 12.34
N SER A 255 -30.78 -20.29 11.61
CA SER A 255 -31.96 -20.01 10.79
C SER A 255 -31.73 -20.46 9.36
N TRP A 256 -32.43 -21.53 8.95
CA TRP A 256 -32.37 -22.09 7.60
C TRP A 256 -33.73 -21.93 6.90
N PRO A 257 -33.75 -21.74 5.57
CA PRO A 257 -35.00 -21.66 4.82
C PRO A 257 -35.80 -22.96 4.94
N THR A 258 -37.11 -22.86 5.15
CA THR A 258 -38.01 -24.02 5.26
C THR A 258 -38.69 -24.37 3.94
N THR A 259 -38.68 -23.47 2.97
CA THR A 259 -39.25 -23.64 1.64
C THR A 259 -38.17 -23.51 0.57
N ALA A 260 -38.20 -24.41 -0.42
CA ALA A 260 -37.29 -24.39 -1.57
C ALA A 260 -38.11 -24.43 -2.86
N VAL A 261 -38.08 -23.35 -3.62
CA VAL A 261 -38.63 -23.28 -4.97
C VAL A 261 -37.47 -23.49 -5.95
N PRO A 262 -37.50 -24.53 -6.80
CA PRO A 262 -36.36 -24.85 -7.66
C PRO A 262 -36.19 -23.89 -8.84
N PHE A 263 -37.29 -23.41 -9.43
CA PHE A 263 -37.33 -22.39 -10.49
C PHE A 263 -38.76 -21.84 -10.63
N ASP A 264 -38.88 -20.58 -11.04
CA ASP A 264 -40.18 -19.93 -11.33
C ASP A 264 -40.60 -20.16 -12.79
N HIS A 265 -39.62 -20.17 -13.70
CA HIS A 265 -39.84 -20.41 -15.12
C HIS A 265 -38.96 -21.56 -15.63
N PRO A 266 -39.49 -22.47 -16.47
CA PRO A 266 -38.73 -23.63 -16.97
C PRO A 266 -37.52 -23.24 -17.83
N ALA A 267 -37.48 -22.02 -18.37
CA ALA A 267 -36.32 -21.50 -19.10
C ALA A 267 -35.12 -21.16 -18.19
N GLN A 268 -35.35 -20.83 -16.90
CA GLN A 268 -34.29 -20.47 -15.95
C GLN A 268 -33.22 -21.58 -15.77
N PRO A 269 -33.57 -22.86 -15.51
CA PRO A 269 -32.55 -23.90 -15.39
C PRO A 269 -31.79 -24.14 -16.69
N VAL A 270 -32.44 -23.98 -17.86
CA VAL A 270 -31.76 -24.10 -19.16
C VAL A 270 -30.70 -23.01 -19.33
N ILE A 271 -31.07 -21.75 -19.08
CA ILE A 271 -30.15 -20.61 -19.12
C ILE A 271 -29.03 -20.80 -18.10
N GLY A 272 -29.36 -21.23 -16.88
CA GLY A 272 -28.39 -21.52 -15.82
C GLY A 272 -27.38 -22.60 -16.21
N ILE A 273 -27.83 -23.70 -16.83
CA ILE A 273 -26.93 -24.76 -17.33
C ILE A 273 -26.00 -24.21 -18.41
N VAL A 274 -26.52 -23.43 -19.36
CA VAL A 274 -25.69 -22.78 -20.40
C VAL A 274 -24.64 -21.86 -19.78
N MET A 275 -25.02 -21.06 -18.79
CA MET A 275 -24.10 -20.18 -18.06
C MET A 275 -23.03 -20.96 -17.29
N ILE A 276 -23.40 -22.06 -16.62
CA ILE A 276 -22.44 -22.92 -15.89
C ILE A 276 -21.43 -23.53 -16.86
N VAL A 277 -21.90 -24.06 -18.00
CA VAL A 277 -21.02 -24.64 -19.03
C VAL A 277 -20.10 -23.56 -19.60
N ALA A 278 -20.63 -22.38 -19.92
CA ALA A 278 -19.85 -21.25 -20.42
C ALA A 278 -18.79 -20.77 -19.41
N ALA A 279 -19.13 -20.68 -18.12
CA ALA A 279 -18.21 -20.28 -17.06
C ALA A 279 -17.07 -21.30 -16.86
N ILE A 280 -17.39 -22.61 -16.86
CA ILE A 280 -16.37 -23.67 -16.78
C ILE A 280 -15.48 -23.66 -18.02
N ALA A 281 -16.06 -23.48 -19.21
CA ALA A 281 -15.31 -23.37 -20.45
C ALA A 281 -14.41 -22.12 -20.46
N ALA A 282 -14.89 -20.98 -19.96
CA ALA A 282 -14.13 -19.74 -19.86
C ALA A 282 -12.92 -19.90 -18.93
N ALA A 283 -13.10 -20.56 -17.77
CA ALA A 283 -12.03 -20.85 -16.83
C ALA A 283 -10.95 -21.81 -17.38
N ARG A 284 -11.29 -22.61 -18.40
CA ARG A 284 -10.38 -23.55 -19.08
C ARG A 284 -9.88 -23.03 -20.43
N ALA A 285 -10.31 -21.85 -20.87
CA ALA A 285 -9.97 -21.31 -22.18
C ALA A 285 -8.45 -21.05 -22.28
N GLY A 286 -7.82 -21.61 -23.32
CA GLY A 286 -6.39 -21.40 -23.59
C GLY A 286 -6.12 -20.09 -24.35
N LYS A 287 -7.13 -19.51 -24.98
CA LYS A 287 -7.04 -18.28 -25.78
C LYS A 287 -7.88 -17.16 -25.16
N ARG A 288 -7.36 -15.93 -25.18
CA ARG A 288 -8.04 -14.77 -24.57
C ARG A 288 -9.39 -14.47 -25.22
N PHE A 289 -9.43 -14.47 -26.56
CA PHE A 289 -10.66 -14.23 -27.30
C PHE A 289 -11.76 -15.25 -26.96
N GLN A 290 -11.38 -16.54 -26.88
CA GLN A 290 -12.31 -17.59 -26.45
C GLN A 290 -12.86 -17.34 -25.05
N ALA A 291 -12.00 -16.93 -24.10
CA ALA A 291 -12.42 -16.61 -22.74
C ALA A 291 -13.44 -15.45 -22.71
N VAL A 292 -13.16 -14.36 -23.44
CA VAL A 292 -14.05 -13.19 -23.50
C VAL A 292 -15.41 -13.55 -24.11
N VAL A 293 -15.44 -14.29 -25.21
CA VAL A 293 -16.71 -14.72 -25.84
C VAL A 293 -17.53 -15.59 -24.89
N LEU A 294 -16.89 -16.52 -24.16
CA LEU A 294 -17.58 -17.39 -23.20
C LEU A 294 -18.08 -16.62 -21.97
N VAL A 295 -17.34 -15.63 -21.49
CA VAL A 295 -17.84 -14.69 -20.46
C VAL A 295 -19.05 -13.92 -21.00
N GLY A 296 -19.03 -13.50 -22.27
CA GLY A 296 -20.18 -12.86 -22.92
C GLY A 296 -21.45 -13.70 -22.91
N VAL A 297 -21.34 -15.02 -23.12
CA VAL A 297 -22.50 -15.93 -22.99
C VAL A 297 -23.11 -15.85 -21.59
N THR A 298 -22.30 -15.69 -20.53
CA THR A 298 -22.82 -15.53 -19.17
C THR A 298 -23.50 -14.18 -18.97
N GLY A 299 -23.00 -13.10 -19.59
CA GLY A 299 -23.60 -11.77 -19.55
C GLY A 299 -24.96 -11.71 -20.25
N TYR A 300 -25.08 -12.27 -21.46
CA TYR A 300 -26.37 -12.39 -22.16
C TYR A 300 -27.32 -13.36 -21.44
N GLY A 301 -26.80 -14.41 -20.80
CA GLY A 301 -27.57 -15.27 -19.91
C GLY A 301 -28.18 -14.51 -18.73
N MET A 302 -27.43 -13.61 -18.09
CA MET A 302 -27.96 -12.73 -17.04
C MET A 302 -29.04 -11.78 -17.56
N ALA A 303 -28.85 -11.20 -18.75
CA ALA A 303 -29.88 -10.35 -19.35
C ALA A 303 -31.19 -11.12 -19.61
N ALA A 304 -31.10 -12.36 -20.10
CA ALA A 304 -32.25 -13.22 -20.28
C ALA A 304 -32.95 -13.55 -18.95
N LEU A 305 -32.17 -13.81 -17.88
CA LEU A 305 -32.73 -13.99 -16.54
C LEU A 305 -33.42 -12.73 -16.03
N PHE A 306 -32.85 -11.53 -16.21
CA PHE A 306 -33.52 -10.28 -15.84
C PHE A 306 -34.84 -10.07 -16.58
N ALA A 307 -34.86 -10.33 -17.89
CA ALA A 307 -36.09 -10.25 -18.67
C ALA A 307 -37.17 -11.22 -18.16
N LEU A 308 -36.79 -12.46 -17.81
CA LEU A 308 -37.71 -13.45 -17.23
C LEU A 308 -38.22 -13.07 -15.84
N HIS A 309 -37.45 -12.30 -15.06
CA HIS A 309 -37.89 -11.79 -13.76
C HIS A 309 -38.68 -10.48 -13.87
N GLY A 310 -39.04 -10.03 -15.09
CA GLY A 310 -39.79 -8.79 -15.28
C GLY A 310 -38.98 -7.52 -15.04
N ALA A 311 -37.65 -7.58 -15.20
CA ALA A 311 -36.74 -6.44 -15.06
C ALA A 311 -36.19 -5.98 -16.44
N PRO A 312 -37.03 -5.36 -17.30
CA PRO A 312 -36.66 -4.99 -18.66
C PRO A 312 -35.55 -3.94 -18.73
N ASP A 313 -35.52 -2.98 -17.80
CA ASP A 313 -34.46 -1.95 -17.72
C ASP A 313 -33.08 -2.57 -17.46
N LEU A 314 -33.00 -3.48 -16.49
CA LEU A 314 -31.78 -4.22 -16.18
C LEU A 314 -31.37 -5.13 -17.35
N ALA A 315 -32.32 -5.77 -18.02
CA ALA A 315 -32.03 -6.59 -19.19
C ALA A 315 -31.44 -5.77 -20.36
N LEU A 316 -32.06 -4.63 -20.68
CA LEU A 316 -31.62 -3.72 -21.75
C LEU A 316 -30.21 -3.19 -21.47
N THR A 317 -30.01 -2.64 -20.28
CA THR A 317 -28.71 -2.09 -19.85
C THR A 317 -27.62 -3.16 -19.83
N GLN A 318 -27.93 -4.37 -19.32
CA GLN A 318 -26.98 -5.48 -19.32
C GLN A 318 -26.55 -5.90 -20.74
N VAL A 319 -27.49 -5.97 -21.69
CA VAL A 319 -27.17 -6.27 -23.11
C VAL A 319 -26.25 -5.20 -23.70
N LEU A 320 -26.55 -3.93 -23.44
CA LEU A 320 -25.76 -2.81 -23.95
C LEU A 320 -24.35 -2.79 -23.34
N ILE A 321 -24.24 -2.94 -22.02
CA ILE A 321 -22.95 -3.03 -21.32
C ILE A 321 -22.15 -4.22 -21.84
N GLU A 322 -22.75 -5.41 -21.90
CA GLU A 322 -22.04 -6.62 -22.36
C GLU A 322 -21.48 -6.45 -23.76
N THR A 323 -22.24 -5.82 -24.64
CA THR A 323 -21.81 -5.59 -26.01
C THR A 323 -20.68 -4.54 -26.06
N ILE A 324 -20.74 -3.46 -25.27
CA ILE A 324 -19.69 -2.44 -25.20
C ILE A 324 -18.41 -3.01 -24.58
N THR A 325 -18.51 -3.76 -23.48
CA THR A 325 -17.35 -4.37 -22.82
C THR A 325 -16.69 -5.40 -23.71
N LEU A 326 -17.45 -6.21 -24.46
CA LEU A 326 -16.91 -7.12 -25.46
C LEU A 326 -16.10 -6.39 -26.52
N VAL A 327 -16.60 -5.26 -27.05
CA VAL A 327 -15.82 -4.46 -28.00
C VAL A 327 -14.57 -3.87 -27.34
N ALA A 328 -14.68 -3.28 -26.15
CA ALA A 328 -13.54 -2.74 -25.43
C ALA A 328 -12.47 -3.82 -25.17
N PHE A 329 -12.89 -5.02 -24.76
CA PHE A 329 -11.99 -6.17 -24.62
C PHE A 329 -11.35 -6.56 -25.94
N VAL A 330 -12.10 -6.65 -27.04
CA VAL A 330 -11.53 -6.97 -28.36
C VAL A 330 -10.45 -5.95 -28.76
N LEU A 331 -10.69 -4.66 -28.53
CA LEU A 331 -9.70 -3.60 -28.80
C LEU A 331 -8.42 -3.77 -27.97
N VAL A 332 -8.55 -4.09 -26.68
CA VAL A 332 -7.41 -4.34 -25.78
C VAL A 332 -6.70 -5.65 -26.14
N LEU A 333 -7.46 -6.70 -26.46
CA LEU A 333 -6.92 -8.03 -26.77
C LEU A 333 -6.13 -8.06 -28.08
N ARG A 334 -6.39 -7.15 -29.02
CA ARG A 334 -5.64 -7.02 -30.28
C ARG A 334 -4.13 -6.86 -30.05
N ARG A 335 -3.71 -6.32 -28.90
CA ARG A 335 -2.30 -6.09 -28.55
C ARG A 335 -1.72 -7.07 -27.55
N LEU A 336 -2.55 -7.91 -26.94
CA LEU A 336 -2.10 -8.87 -25.93
C LEU A 336 -1.84 -10.23 -26.59
N PRO A 337 -0.87 -11.02 -26.09
CA PRO A 337 -0.56 -12.32 -26.68
C PRO A 337 -1.79 -13.23 -26.66
N VAL A 338 -2.05 -13.92 -27.78
CA VAL A 338 -3.30 -14.62 -28.06
C VAL A 338 -3.62 -15.69 -27.00
N ARG A 339 -2.60 -16.36 -26.47
CA ARG A 339 -2.74 -17.44 -25.50
C ARG A 339 -2.56 -16.93 -24.07
N LEU A 340 -3.34 -17.49 -23.16
CA LEU A 340 -3.23 -17.24 -21.73
C LEU A 340 -2.10 -18.08 -21.13
N GLY A 341 -1.31 -17.50 -20.23
CA GLY A 341 -0.30 -18.25 -19.48
C GLY A 341 1.01 -18.58 -20.20
N GLU A 342 1.29 -17.97 -21.37
CA GLU A 342 2.57 -18.17 -22.10
C GLU A 342 3.79 -17.73 -21.29
N ARG A 343 3.67 -16.67 -20.49
CA ARG A 343 4.78 -16.12 -19.69
C ARG A 343 4.75 -16.58 -18.24
N ASN A 344 3.57 -16.64 -17.63
CA ASN A 344 3.36 -16.99 -16.22
C ASN A 344 2.27 -18.07 -16.09
N ARG A 345 2.65 -19.35 -16.21
CA ARG A 345 1.72 -20.46 -15.94
C ARG A 345 1.35 -20.50 -14.46
N SER A 346 0.11 -20.90 -14.14
CA SER A 346 -0.33 -21.03 -12.74
C SER A 346 0.51 -22.09 -12.02
N VAL A 347 1.19 -21.69 -10.94
CA VAL A 347 2.12 -22.57 -10.18
C VAL A 347 1.37 -23.58 -9.31
N HIS A 348 0.14 -23.26 -8.86
CA HIS A 348 -0.70 -24.15 -8.04
C HIS A 348 -2.18 -24.11 -8.47
N PRO A 349 -2.53 -24.74 -9.61
CA PRO A 349 -3.88 -24.67 -10.15
C PRO A 349 -4.93 -25.34 -9.25
N ILE A 350 -4.58 -26.46 -8.59
CA ILE A 350 -5.50 -27.22 -7.72
C ILE A 350 -5.91 -26.37 -6.51
N TRP A 351 -4.95 -25.73 -5.84
CA TRP A 351 -5.25 -24.91 -4.65
C TRP A 351 -6.07 -23.66 -4.99
N ARG A 352 -5.84 -23.08 -6.16
CA ARG A 352 -6.65 -21.94 -6.64
C ARG A 352 -8.08 -22.38 -6.98
N ALA A 353 -8.22 -23.55 -7.61
CA ALA A 353 -9.53 -24.13 -7.90
C ALA A 353 -10.28 -24.48 -6.61
N SER A 354 -9.61 -25.05 -5.60
CA SER A 354 -10.25 -25.39 -4.32
C SER A 354 -10.73 -24.14 -3.58
N ILE A 355 -9.94 -23.06 -3.54
CA ILE A 355 -10.38 -21.76 -2.99
C ILE A 355 -11.59 -21.23 -3.76
N GLY A 356 -11.54 -21.24 -5.10
CA GLY A 356 -12.66 -20.76 -5.93
C GLY A 356 -13.95 -21.56 -5.71
N ILE A 357 -13.86 -22.89 -5.63
CA ILE A 357 -15.00 -23.77 -5.33
C ILE A 357 -15.54 -23.49 -3.93
N ALA A 358 -14.66 -23.34 -2.93
CA ALA A 358 -15.07 -23.03 -1.57
C ALA A 358 -15.82 -21.69 -1.49
N VAL A 359 -15.33 -20.65 -2.17
CA VAL A 359 -16.02 -19.36 -2.26
C VAL A 359 -17.37 -19.49 -2.97
N ALA A 360 -17.45 -20.25 -4.06
CA ALA A 360 -18.70 -20.45 -4.78
C ALA A 360 -19.75 -21.14 -3.90
N VAL A 361 -19.40 -22.25 -3.25
CA VAL A 361 -20.29 -22.97 -2.32
C VAL A 361 -20.72 -22.07 -1.16
N LEU A 362 -19.78 -21.32 -0.58
CA LEU A 362 -20.07 -20.38 0.49
C LEU A 362 -21.08 -19.32 0.06
N MET A 363 -20.83 -18.62 -1.06
CA MET A 363 -21.70 -17.56 -1.55
C MET A 363 -23.07 -18.07 -1.99
N SER A 364 -23.15 -19.25 -2.60
CA SER A 364 -24.44 -19.89 -2.91
C SER A 364 -25.22 -20.21 -1.63
N THR A 365 -24.56 -20.70 -0.59
CA THR A 365 -25.23 -21.00 0.70
C THR A 365 -25.66 -19.72 1.41
N VAL A 366 -24.83 -18.68 1.39
CA VAL A 366 -25.18 -17.34 1.92
C VAL A 366 -26.40 -16.78 1.20
N ALA A 367 -26.47 -16.87 -0.14
CA ALA A 367 -27.63 -16.41 -0.90
C ALA A 367 -28.91 -17.15 -0.49
N VAL A 368 -28.86 -18.47 -0.34
CA VAL A 368 -29.99 -19.29 0.10
C VAL A 368 -30.44 -18.91 1.52
N VAL A 369 -29.51 -18.79 2.47
CA VAL A 369 -29.82 -18.39 3.85
C VAL A 369 -30.39 -16.97 3.91
N ALA A 370 -29.80 -16.02 3.18
CA ALA A 370 -30.25 -14.63 3.16
C ALA A 370 -31.67 -14.47 2.57
N LEU A 371 -32.02 -15.26 1.55
CA LEU A 371 -33.37 -15.27 0.98
C LEU A 371 -34.41 -15.79 1.98
N GLY A 372 -34.08 -16.82 2.76
CA GLY A 372 -34.96 -17.38 3.78
C GLY A 372 -35.03 -16.60 5.10
N ALA A 373 -34.12 -15.64 5.32
CA ALA A 373 -34.05 -14.86 6.56
C ALA A 373 -34.95 -13.59 6.56
N ARG A 374 -35.77 -13.39 5.53
CA ARG A 374 -36.66 -12.23 5.42
C ARG A 374 -37.83 -12.34 6.39
N VAL A 375 -37.87 -11.46 7.40
CA VAL A 375 -38.92 -11.44 8.45
C VAL A 375 -39.86 -10.24 8.39
N ALA A 376 -39.44 -9.14 7.75
CA ALA A 376 -40.23 -7.91 7.62
C ALA A 376 -40.86 -7.80 6.23
N SER A 377 -41.99 -7.08 6.14
CA SER A 377 -42.59 -6.72 4.86
C SER A 377 -41.60 -5.89 4.03
N PRO A 378 -41.31 -6.25 2.78
CA PRO A 378 -40.33 -5.53 1.97
C PRO A 378 -40.90 -4.17 1.54
N ILE A 379 -40.05 -3.15 1.56
CA ILE A 379 -40.42 -1.79 1.12
C ILE A 379 -40.85 -1.76 -0.36
N SER A 380 -40.44 -2.75 -1.17
CA SER A 380 -40.79 -2.86 -2.58
C SER A 380 -42.30 -2.87 -2.87
N LEU A 381 -43.15 -3.18 -1.88
CA LEU A 381 -44.60 -3.11 -2.02
C LEU A 381 -45.12 -1.66 -2.11
N GLU A 382 -44.42 -0.70 -1.49
CA GLU A 382 -44.77 0.73 -1.52
C GLU A 382 -44.17 1.46 -2.72
N PHE A 383 -43.11 0.92 -3.33
CA PHE A 383 -42.38 1.58 -4.43
C PHE A 383 -43.25 1.96 -5.63
N PRO A 384 -44.20 1.14 -6.11
CA PRO A 384 -45.10 1.56 -7.20
C PRO A 384 -45.94 2.78 -6.87
N ARG A 385 -46.46 2.85 -5.63
CA ARG A 385 -47.23 3.99 -5.15
C ARG A 385 -46.35 5.23 -5.00
N LEU A 386 -45.18 5.09 -4.39
CA LEU A 386 -44.22 6.19 -4.22
C LEU A 386 -43.73 6.73 -5.56
N ALA A 387 -43.44 5.86 -6.52
CA ALA A 387 -43.00 6.27 -7.85
C ALA A 387 -44.08 7.07 -8.59
N TYR A 388 -45.34 6.64 -8.49
CA TYR A 388 -46.45 7.33 -9.15
C TYR A 388 -46.85 8.62 -8.42
N GLU A 389 -47.04 8.59 -7.10
CA GLU A 389 -47.55 9.73 -6.33
C GLU A 389 -46.49 10.79 -6.04
N GLN A 390 -45.21 10.41 -5.85
CA GLN A 390 -44.13 11.35 -5.53
C GLN A 390 -43.30 11.66 -6.78
N GLY A 391 -42.89 10.64 -7.53
CA GLY A 391 -42.06 10.81 -8.73
C GLY A 391 -42.83 11.09 -10.02
N HIS A 392 -44.17 11.03 -10.00
CA HIS A 392 -45.02 11.29 -11.17
C HIS A 392 -44.64 10.44 -12.40
N GLY A 393 -44.22 9.20 -12.18
CA GLY A 393 -43.77 8.29 -13.24
C GLY A 393 -44.28 6.88 -13.06
N SER A 394 -44.56 6.21 -14.17
CA SER A 394 -45.04 4.82 -14.17
C SER A 394 -43.90 3.78 -14.22
N ASN A 395 -42.68 4.18 -14.61
CA ASN A 395 -41.50 3.32 -14.50
C ASN A 395 -40.89 3.40 -13.11
N VAL A 396 -41.27 2.45 -12.25
CA VAL A 396 -40.79 2.36 -10.87
C VAL A 396 -39.26 2.31 -10.77
N VAL A 397 -38.57 1.67 -11.71
CA VAL A 397 -37.11 1.53 -11.68
C VAL A 397 -36.44 2.87 -12.00
N ASN A 398 -36.81 3.52 -13.11
CA ASN A 398 -36.21 4.80 -13.49
C ASN A 398 -36.48 5.86 -12.42
N VAL A 399 -37.75 6.00 -11.99
CA VAL A 399 -38.14 6.96 -10.93
C VAL A 399 -37.39 6.69 -9.63
N THR A 400 -37.15 5.43 -9.28
CA THR A 400 -36.31 5.11 -8.11
C THR A 400 -34.89 5.64 -8.29
N LEU A 401 -34.28 5.44 -9.46
CA LEU A 401 -32.90 5.81 -9.72
C LEU A 401 -32.70 7.32 -9.81
N VAL A 402 -33.66 8.07 -10.35
CA VAL A 402 -33.49 9.51 -10.62
C VAL A 402 -34.12 10.40 -9.55
N ASP A 403 -35.23 9.96 -8.94
CA ASP A 403 -35.98 10.76 -7.96
C ASP A 403 -35.80 10.23 -6.54
N LEU A 404 -36.33 9.03 -6.23
CA LEU A 404 -36.38 8.54 -4.84
C LEU A 404 -34.99 8.26 -4.25
N ARG A 405 -34.05 7.79 -5.08
CA ARG A 405 -32.67 7.45 -4.71
C ARG A 405 -31.65 8.08 -5.66
N GLY A 406 -31.91 9.31 -6.12
CA GLY A 406 -31.02 10.06 -7.02
C GLY A 406 -29.56 10.17 -6.54
N TRP A 407 -29.32 10.14 -5.22
CA TRP A 407 -27.98 10.15 -4.64
C TRP A 407 -27.12 8.93 -5.02
N ASP A 408 -27.72 7.75 -5.17
CA ASP A 408 -27.00 6.54 -5.58
C ASP A 408 -26.51 6.68 -7.03
N THR A 409 -27.39 7.18 -7.90
CA THR A 409 -27.07 7.44 -9.32
C THR A 409 -26.02 8.54 -9.46
N MET A 410 -26.06 9.58 -8.61
CA MET A 410 -25.00 10.60 -8.56
C MET A 410 -23.66 10.00 -8.16
N GLY A 411 -23.65 9.07 -7.19
CA GLY A 411 -22.47 8.32 -6.81
C GLY A 411 -21.92 7.47 -7.96
N GLU A 412 -22.79 6.75 -8.66
CA GLU A 412 -22.41 5.93 -9.82
C GLU A 412 -21.76 6.77 -10.93
N ILE A 413 -22.39 7.85 -11.37
CA ILE A 413 -21.81 8.71 -12.44
C ILE A 413 -20.50 9.35 -11.99
N SER A 414 -20.34 9.65 -10.71
CA SER A 414 -19.08 10.15 -10.16
C SER A 414 -17.97 9.10 -10.26
N VAL A 415 -18.27 7.83 -9.94
CA VAL A 415 -17.33 6.72 -10.09
C VAL A 415 -16.98 6.51 -11.57
N LEU A 416 -17.95 6.58 -12.47
CA LEU A 416 -17.71 6.47 -13.92
C LEU A 416 -16.79 7.58 -14.44
N ILE A 417 -16.99 8.82 -14.01
CA ILE A 417 -16.13 9.97 -14.40
C ILE A 417 -14.71 9.78 -13.85
N VAL A 418 -14.57 9.37 -12.59
CA VAL A 418 -13.24 9.12 -11.99
C VAL A 418 -12.53 7.97 -12.71
N ALA A 419 -13.25 6.90 -13.05
CA ALA A 419 -12.70 5.79 -13.82
C ALA A 419 -12.27 6.24 -15.22
N ALA A 420 -13.12 6.99 -15.96
CA ALA A 420 -12.80 7.56 -17.27
C ALA A 420 -11.52 8.39 -17.20
N THR A 421 -11.52 9.39 -16.31
CA THR A 421 -10.42 10.34 -16.13
C THR A 421 -9.14 9.63 -15.69
N GLY A 422 -9.25 8.62 -14.84
CA GLY A 422 -8.13 7.79 -14.39
C GLY A 422 -7.51 6.98 -15.54
N VAL A 423 -8.34 6.34 -16.36
CA VAL A 423 -7.90 5.61 -17.56
C VAL A 423 -7.24 6.56 -18.56
N ALA A 424 -7.90 7.68 -18.89
CA ALA A 424 -7.35 8.71 -19.77
C ALA A 424 -6.03 9.26 -19.24
N SER A 425 -5.93 9.56 -17.94
CA SER A 425 -4.69 10.02 -17.31
C SER A 425 -3.57 9.00 -17.44
N LEU A 426 -3.82 7.73 -17.08
CA LEU A 426 -2.82 6.65 -17.17
C LEU A 426 -2.31 6.43 -18.60
N ILE A 427 -3.18 6.56 -19.61
CA ILE A 427 -2.83 6.38 -21.02
C ILE A 427 -2.12 7.62 -21.59
N PHE A 428 -2.53 8.83 -21.20
CA PHE A 428 -2.07 10.10 -21.80
C PHE A 428 -1.09 10.91 -20.96
N LEU A 429 -0.49 10.31 -19.92
CA LEU A 429 0.54 10.92 -19.06
C LEU A 429 1.67 11.64 -19.82
N ASN A 430 1.91 11.30 -21.11
CA ASN A 430 3.01 11.88 -21.89
C ASN A 430 2.67 12.92 -22.97
N ARG A 431 1.41 13.21 -23.37
CA ARG A 431 1.09 14.36 -24.26
C ARG A 431 -0.37 14.81 -24.12
N ARG A 432 -0.59 15.93 -23.42
CA ARG A 432 -1.85 16.69 -23.52
C ARG A 432 -1.92 17.40 -24.88
N THR A 433 -2.49 16.74 -25.89
CA THR A 433 -3.01 17.45 -27.07
C THR A 433 -4.18 16.66 -27.64
N ASP A 434 -5.38 17.06 -27.21
CA ASP A 434 -6.66 16.38 -27.43
C ASP A 434 -7.26 16.62 -28.83
N SER A 435 -6.41 16.75 -29.85
CA SER A 435 -6.83 17.12 -31.20
C SER A 435 -6.51 16.00 -32.18
N LEU A 436 -7.54 15.27 -32.63
CA LEU A 436 -7.40 14.35 -33.77
C LEU A 436 -6.86 15.11 -34.99
N PRO A 437 -5.97 14.51 -35.81
CA PRO A 437 -5.62 15.07 -37.10
C PRO A 437 -6.89 15.11 -37.96
N ARG A 438 -7.40 16.31 -38.23
CA ARG A 438 -8.47 16.49 -39.22
C ARG A 438 -7.80 16.41 -40.59
N LEU A 439 -8.31 15.56 -41.48
CA LEU A 439 -8.07 15.76 -42.90
C LEU A 439 -8.84 17.03 -43.27
N THR A 440 -8.16 18.17 -43.21
CA THR A 440 -8.68 19.43 -43.71
C THR A 440 -9.11 19.16 -45.15
N ALA A 441 -10.41 19.24 -45.44
CA ALA A 441 -10.85 19.40 -46.80
C ALA A 441 -10.04 20.58 -47.38
N PRO A 442 -9.49 20.48 -48.60
CA PRO A 442 -8.67 21.55 -49.17
C PRO A 442 -9.46 22.84 -49.01
N SER A 443 -8.92 23.76 -48.21
CA SER A 443 -9.62 25.00 -47.91
C SER A 443 -10.00 25.63 -49.25
N ARG A 444 -11.17 26.29 -49.33
CA ARG A 444 -11.58 27.05 -50.52
C ARG A 444 -10.45 27.98 -51.01
N ARG A 445 -9.57 28.41 -50.11
CA ARG A 445 -8.31 29.13 -50.40
C ARG A 445 -7.30 28.33 -51.22
N SER A 446 -7.07 27.04 -50.92
CA SER A 446 -6.18 26.18 -51.71
C SER A 446 -6.73 25.81 -53.08
N LEU A 447 -8.07 25.69 -53.21
CA LEU A 447 -8.73 25.47 -54.50
C LEU A 447 -8.67 26.74 -55.35
N ILE A 448 -8.89 27.91 -54.74
CA ILE A 448 -8.72 29.21 -55.38
C ILE A 448 -7.24 29.42 -55.74
N ALA A 449 -6.27 29.09 -54.88
CA ALA A 449 -4.84 29.23 -55.17
C ALA A 449 -4.37 28.33 -56.33
N ARG A 450 -4.88 27.09 -56.41
CA ARG A 450 -4.64 26.18 -57.55
C ARG A 450 -5.32 26.62 -58.84
N LEU A 451 -6.51 27.22 -58.76
CA LEU A 451 -7.22 27.79 -59.92
C LEU A 451 -6.67 29.16 -60.36
N THR A 452 -6.02 29.90 -59.45
CA THR A 452 -5.46 31.24 -59.71
C THR A 452 -3.96 31.23 -59.96
N GLY A 453 -3.30 30.06 -59.95
CA GLY A 453 -1.86 29.93 -60.23
C GLY A 453 -0.96 30.68 -59.24
N ARG A 454 -1.46 30.98 -58.03
CA ARG A 454 -0.69 31.71 -57.01
C ARG A 454 0.08 30.71 -56.14
N HIS A 455 1.40 30.67 -56.32
CA HIS A 455 2.32 30.14 -55.33
C HIS A 455 2.37 31.10 -54.14
N ASP A 456 1.72 30.75 -53.04
CA ASP A 456 2.05 31.32 -51.74
C ASP A 456 3.15 30.43 -51.11
N PRO A 457 4.28 30.99 -50.65
CA PRO A 457 5.29 30.22 -49.93
C PRO A 457 4.73 29.80 -48.56
N ALA A 458 5.06 28.57 -48.14
CA ALA A 458 4.67 28.02 -46.85
C ALA A 458 5.22 28.87 -45.68
N PRO A 459 4.55 28.92 -44.51
CA PRO A 459 5.17 29.46 -43.31
C PRO A 459 6.30 28.53 -42.87
N ALA A 460 7.54 28.97 -43.11
CA ALA A 460 8.73 28.43 -42.49
C ALA A 460 8.78 28.89 -41.01
N THR A 461 8.49 27.98 -40.09
CA THR A 461 9.06 28.02 -38.74
C THR A 461 10.22 27.05 -38.71
N ALA A 462 11.37 27.52 -39.19
CA ALA A 462 12.69 27.08 -38.76
C ALA A 462 13.55 28.36 -38.77
N PRO A 463 14.26 28.71 -37.69
CA PRO A 463 15.20 29.82 -37.74
C PRO A 463 16.42 29.37 -38.54
N LEU A 464 16.66 30.03 -39.67
CA LEU A 464 17.98 30.15 -40.27
C LEU A 464 18.24 31.63 -40.59
N GLU A 465 19.39 32.05 -40.09
CA GLU A 465 20.09 33.32 -40.06
C GLU A 465 20.14 34.16 -41.38
N VAL A 466 20.10 35.49 -41.16
CA VAL A 466 20.95 36.56 -41.75
C VAL A 466 20.54 37.28 -43.07
N GLU A 467 20.30 38.59 -42.87
CA GLU A 467 20.59 39.83 -43.65
C GLU A 467 20.04 40.18 -45.07
N GLN A 468 19.36 41.35 -45.07
CA GLN A 468 19.45 42.55 -45.95
C GLN A 468 19.12 42.51 -47.47
N GLY A 469 18.25 43.46 -47.90
CA GLY A 469 18.43 44.18 -49.18
C GLY A 469 17.29 44.24 -50.22
N VAL A 470 16.44 45.29 -50.13
CA VAL A 470 15.82 46.16 -51.17
C VAL A 470 15.56 45.66 -52.62
N GLY A 471 14.31 45.86 -53.11
CA GLY A 471 13.99 46.29 -54.50
C GLY A 471 12.96 45.47 -55.31
N GLY A 472 11.81 46.06 -55.69
CA GLY A 472 10.78 45.45 -56.57
C GLY A 472 11.01 45.66 -58.09
N PRO A 473 9.98 45.57 -58.98
CA PRO A 473 8.83 44.65 -59.03
C PRO A 473 8.57 43.99 -60.43
N ARG A 474 8.01 42.76 -60.39
CA ARG A 474 7.04 42.07 -61.29
C ARG A 474 7.11 42.13 -62.84
N THR A 475 6.99 40.96 -63.49
CA THR A 475 6.13 40.63 -64.69
C THR A 475 6.08 39.08 -64.87
N GLU A 476 4.95 38.42 -64.57
CA GLU A 476 4.00 37.69 -65.48
C GLU A 476 4.55 36.57 -66.39
N ALA A 477 4.01 35.34 -66.28
CA ALA A 477 3.52 34.50 -67.40
C ALA A 477 2.85 33.17 -66.92
N ARG A 478 1.70 32.87 -67.53
CA ARG A 478 0.82 31.67 -67.45
C ARG A 478 1.26 30.57 -68.42
N THR A 479 0.89 29.30 -68.15
CA THR A 479 0.34 28.30 -69.12
C THR A 479 -0.26 27.11 -68.33
N ALA A 480 -1.58 26.86 -68.36
CA ALA A 480 -2.35 25.95 -69.25
C ALA A 480 -2.07 24.44 -68.96
N VAL A 481 -2.90 23.73 -68.16
CA VAL A 481 -4.16 22.99 -68.48
C VAL A 481 -4.04 21.95 -69.61
N LYS A 482 -4.11 20.64 -69.30
CA LYS A 482 -5.17 19.70 -69.77
C LYS A 482 -5.06 18.25 -69.24
N ASP A 483 -6.22 17.71 -68.81
CA ASP A 483 -6.77 16.32 -68.88
C ASP A 483 -5.89 15.08 -68.55
N GLU A 484 -6.33 14.03 -67.84
CA GLU A 484 -7.64 13.37 -67.79
C GLU A 484 -7.69 12.38 -66.58
N ARG A 485 -8.64 12.56 -65.65
CA ARG A 485 -9.83 11.70 -65.42
C ARG A 485 -9.63 10.19 -65.36
N ARG A 486 -9.56 9.67 -64.13
CA ARG A 486 -10.29 8.45 -63.74
C ARG A 486 -11.12 8.74 -62.49
N THR A 487 -12.40 9.03 -62.77
CA THR A 487 -13.60 9.01 -61.93
C THR A 487 -13.37 8.79 -60.42
N GLU A 488 -13.27 9.91 -59.71
CA GLU A 488 -13.37 10.00 -58.25
C GLU A 488 -14.79 9.63 -57.80
N ARG A 489 -15.03 8.35 -57.52
CA ARG A 489 -16.08 7.98 -56.55
C ARG A 489 -15.56 8.41 -55.18
N SER A 490 -15.82 9.66 -54.80
CA SER A 490 -15.55 10.17 -53.46
C SER A 490 -16.18 9.24 -52.44
N PRO A 491 -15.41 8.46 -51.66
CA PRO A 491 -15.97 7.64 -50.62
C PRO A 491 -16.49 8.61 -49.55
N TRP A 492 -17.79 8.54 -49.29
CA TRP A 492 -18.50 9.41 -48.34
C TRP A 492 -18.25 9.03 -46.87
N LEU A 493 -17.39 8.02 -46.67
CA LEU A 493 -16.67 7.76 -45.43
C LEU A 493 -15.20 8.14 -45.67
N LEU A 494 -14.66 9.00 -44.82
CA LEU A 494 -13.24 9.37 -44.74
C LEU A 494 -12.32 8.14 -44.59
N ALA A 495 -12.86 7.03 -44.08
CA ALA A 495 -12.21 5.71 -44.01
C ALA A 495 -11.56 5.29 -45.33
N GLY A 496 -12.17 5.64 -46.47
CA GLY A 496 -11.64 5.30 -47.80
C GLY A 496 -10.30 5.95 -48.16
N ARG A 497 -9.81 6.92 -47.37
CA ARG A 497 -8.52 7.60 -47.58
C ARG A 497 -7.46 7.29 -46.53
N THR A 498 -7.82 6.67 -45.39
CA THR A 498 -6.92 6.53 -44.23
C THR A 498 -6.63 5.09 -43.82
N LEU A 499 -7.48 4.12 -44.22
CA LEU A 499 -7.26 2.70 -43.96
C LEU A 499 -6.74 1.99 -45.23
N ALA A 500 -5.76 1.09 -45.05
CA ALA A 500 -5.26 0.27 -46.15
C ALA A 500 -6.41 -0.59 -46.74
N PRO A 501 -6.54 -0.71 -48.07
CA PRO A 501 -7.67 -1.41 -48.73
C PRO A 501 -7.92 -2.85 -48.26
N GLN A 502 -6.89 -3.48 -47.69
CA GLN A 502 -6.86 -4.87 -47.26
C GLN A 502 -7.65 -5.13 -45.97
N ASN A 503 -7.83 -4.10 -45.12
CA ASN A 503 -8.51 -4.20 -43.82
C ASN A 503 -9.92 -3.59 -43.83
N ARG A 504 -10.44 -3.25 -45.02
CA ARG A 504 -11.69 -2.52 -45.18
C ARG A 504 -12.88 -3.46 -45.39
N SER A 505 -13.85 -3.44 -44.48
CA SER A 505 -15.13 -4.15 -44.66
C SER A 505 -16.21 -3.19 -45.17
N ILE A 506 -16.44 -3.20 -46.48
CA ILE A 506 -17.47 -2.36 -47.13
C ILE A 506 -18.87 -2.69 -46.59
N LEU A 507 -19.14 -3.96 -46.27
CA LEU A 507 -20.42 -4.39 -45.71
C LEU A 507 -20.64 -3.76 -44.33
N LEU A 508 -19.64 -3.81 -43.46
CA LEU A 508 -19.71 -3.20 -42.12
C LEU A 508 -19.93 -1.68 -42.22
N GLU A 509 -19.19 -1.01 -43.10
CA GLU A 509 -19.36 0.43 -43.36
C GLU A 509 -20.79 0.80 -43.77
N VAL A 510 -21.38 0.06 -44.70
CA VAL A 510 -22.74 0.32 -45.19
C VAL A 510 -23.77 0.06 -44.08
N VAL A 511 -23.65 -1.05 -43.36
CA VAL A 511 -24.58 -1.41 -42.28
C VAL A 511 -24.51 -0.38 -41.15
N VAL A 512 -23.32 -0.02 -40.69
CA VAL A 512 -23.15 0.98 -39.64
C VAL A 512 -23.69 2.34 -40.07
N ARG A 513 -23.48 2.74 -41.32
CA ARG A 513 -24.02 4.00 -41.85
C ARG A 513 -25.55 4.02 -41.86
N LEU A 514 -26.18 2.90 -42.20
CA LEU A 514 -27.64 2.76 -42.19
C LEU A 514 -28.18 2.83 -40.76
N LEU A 515 -27.55 2.09 -39.84
CA LEU A 515 -28.05 1.94 -38.48
C LEU A 515 -27.74 3.12 -37.56
N PHE A 516 -26.65 3.86 -37.80
CA PHE A 516 -26.17 4.90 -36.87
C PHE A 516 -27.26 5.92 -36.49
N HIS A 517 -27.92 6.53 -37.48
CA HIS A 517 -28.94 7.53 -37.21
C HIS A 517 -30.16 6.93 -36.49
N SER A 518 -30.57 5.73 -36.88
CA SER A 518 -31.65 5.01 -36.20
C SER A 518 -31.30 4.72 -34.74
N LEU A 519 -30.08 4.29 -34.45
CA LEU A 519 -29.61 4.04 -33.08
C LEU A 519 -29.57 5.33 -32.25
N ILE A 520 -29.14 6.45 -32.82
CA ILE A 520 -29.16 7.75 -32.14
C ILE A 520 -30.60 8.20 -31.84
N VAL A 521 -31.53 8.02 -32.79
CA VAL A 521 -32.95 8.35 -32.57
C VAL A 521 -33.54 7.48 -31.46
N VAL A 522 -33.30 6.16 -31.49
CA VAL A 522 -33.76 5.25 -30.43
C VAL A 522 -33.11 5.59 -29.09
N SER A 523 -31.84 5.97 -29.08
CA SER A 523 -31.12 6.43 -27.89
C SER A 523 -31.76 7.66 -27.25
N VAL A 524 -32.14 8.65 -28.05
CA VAL A 524 -32.88 9.84 -27.58
C VAL A 524 -34.29 9.47 -27.14
N TYR A 525 -34.96 8.55 -27.85
CA TYR A 525 -36.27 8.04 -27.43
C TYR A 525 -36.20 7.39 -26.04
N LEU A 526 -35.23 6.50 -25.81
CA LEU A 526 -35.05 5.84 -24.51
C LEU A 526 -34.77 6.83 -23.37
N LEU A 527 -34.04 7.91 -23.65
CA LEU A 527 -33.80 8.99 -22.69
C LEU A 527 -35.12 9.66 -22.24
N PHE A 528 -35.99 10.02 -23.18
CA PHE A 528 -37.24 10.72 -22.85
C PHE A 528 -38.38 9.79 -22.44
N SER A 529 -38.38 8.53 -22.87
CA SER A 529 -39.40 7.55 -22.49
C SER A 529 -39.17 6.94 -21.11
N GLY A 530 -37.97 7.07 -20.54
CA GLY A 530 -37.51 6.37 -19.33
C GLY A 530 -38.39 6.55 -18.11
N HIS A 531 -39.09 7.70 -17.99
CA HIS A 531 -39.98 7.99 -16.87
C HIS A 531 -41.22 7.08 -16.82
N ASN A 532 -41.63 6.53 -17.97
CA ASN A 532 -42.87 5.77 -18.11
C ASN A 532 -42.70 4.39 -18.76
N LEU A 533 -41.66 4.23 -19.58
CA LEU A 533 -41.33 2.99 -20.26
C LEU A 533 -39.91 2.57 -19.91
N PRO A 534 -39.54 1.31 -20.19
CA PRO A 534 -38.16 0.88 -19.99
C PRO A 534 -37.17 1.76 -20.80
N GLY A 535 -36.13 2.26 -20.14
CA GLY A 535 -35.22 3.27 -20.68
C GLY A 535 -34.51 4.07 -19.60
N GLY A 536 -34.31 5.37 -19.86
CA GLY A 536 -33.63 6.32 -18.98
C GLY A 536 -32.31 6.83 -19.55
N GLY A 537 -31.69 7.76 -18.83
CA GLY A 537 -30.45 8.43 -19.26
C GLY A 537 -29.29 7.46 -19.48
N PHE A 538 -29.19 6.43 -18.64
CA PHE A 538 -28.13 5.43 -18.74
C PHE A 538 -28.26 4.51 -19.96
N ALA A 539 -29.43 3.89 -20.15
CA ALA A 539 -29.69 3.01 -21.29
C ALA A 539 -29.60 3.75 -22.63
N GLY A 540 -30.15 4.97 -22.69
CA GLY A 540 -29.98 5.85 -23.86
C GLY A 540 -28.50 6.13 -24.10
N GLY A 541 -27.77 6.56 -23.07
CA GLY A 541 -26.35 6.91 -23.20
C GLY A 541 -25.49 5.75 -23.70
N LEU A 542 -25.74 4.53 -23.22
CA LEU A 542 -25.06 3.33 -23.68
C LEU A 542 -25.42 2.98 -25.14
N LEU A 543 -26.67 3.18 -25.55
CA LEU A 543 -27.08 2.94 -26.95
C LEU A 543 -26.42 3.94 -27.91
N ALA A 544 -26.34 5.22 -27.54
CA ALA A 544 -25.54 6.20 -28.27
C ALA A 544 -24.06 5.83 -28.28
N GLY A 545 -23.53 5.38 -27.14
CA GLY A 545 -22.17 4.82 -27.03
C GLY A 545 -21.94 3.69 -28.02
N MET A 546 -22.86 2.73 -28.11
CA MET A 546 -22.82 1.63 -29.08
C MET A 546 -22.79 2.13 -30.53
N ALA A 547 -23.60 3.12 -30.87
CA ALA A 547 -23.61 3.71 -32.21
C ALA A 547 -22.24 4.32 -32.56
N LEU A 548 -21.58 4.97 -31.58
CA LEU A 548 -20.23 5.52 -31.74
C LEU A 548 -19.15 4.43 -31.85
N VAL A 549 -19.26 3.38 -31.03
CA VAL A 549 -18.41 2.18 -31.10
C VAL A 549 -18.50 1.55 -32.49
N ALA A 550 -19.72 1.37 -33.02
CA ALA A 550 -19.94 0.81 -34.35
C ALA A 550 -19.27 1.66 -35.44
N ARG A 551 -19.35 2.99 -35.35
CA ARG A 551 -18.64 3.89 -36.28
C ARG A 551 -17.12 3.80 -36.16
N TYR A 552 -16.59 3.68 -34.94
CA TYR A 552 -15.17 3.49 -34.73
C TYR A 552 -14.69 2.16 -35.35
N LEU A 553 -15.41 1.06 -35.17
CA LEU A 553 -15.07 -0.23 -35.78
C LEU A 553 -15.13 -0.19 -37.31
N ALA A 554 -16.06 0.57 -37.89
CA ALA A 554 -16.24 0.66 -39.34
C ALA A 554 -15.16 1.49 -40.05
N GLY A 555 -14.60 2.52 -39.41
CA GLY A 555 -13.68 3.43 -40.10
C GLY A 555 -12.63 4.14 -39.24
N GLY A 556 -12.34 3.63 -38.05
CA GLY A 556 -11.25 4.04 -37.19
C GLY A 556 -11.39 5.45 -36.58
N ARG A 557 -10.28 5.98 -36.06
CA ARG A 557 -10.23 7.27 -35.33
C ARG A 557 -10.77 8.48 -36.11
N TYR A 558 -10.60 8.49 -37.43
CA TYR A 558 -11.02 9.60 -38.28
C TYR A 558 -12.55 9.65 -38.50
N GLU A 559 -13.20 8.49 -38.64
CA GLU A 559 -14.67 8.41 -38.70
C GLU A 559 -15.33 8.77 -37.38
N LEU A 560 -14.75 8.33 -36.26
CA LEU A 560 -15.23 8.69 -34.93
C LEU A 560 -15.14 10.21 -34.71
N GLY A 561 -14.04 10.84 -35.13
CA GLY A 561 -13.88 12.31 -35.05
C GLY A 561 -14.86 13.09 -35.92
N ALA A 562 -15.31 12.51 -37.05
CA ALA A 562 -16.36 13.11 -37.87
C ALA A 562 -17.77 12.91 -37.28
N ALA A 563 -18.00 11.80 -36.57
CA ALA A 563 -19.28 11.49 -35.93
C ALA A 563 -19.55 12.33 -34.68
N ALA A 564 -18.52 12.52 -33.85
CA ALA A 564 -18.59 13.23 -32.58
C ALA A 564 -17.46 14.27 -32.49
N PRO A 565 -17.66 15.48 -33.09
CA PRO A 565 -16.62 16.50 -33.20
C PRO A 565 -16.32 17.26 -31.89
N VAL A 566 -16.86 16.78 -30.77
CA VAL A 566 -16.77 17.41 -29.43
C VAL A 566 -15.74 16.69 -28.56
N ASP A 567 -15.08 17.41 -27.66
CA ASP A 567 -14.10 16.82 -26.74
C ASP A 567 -14.80 15.95 -25.69
N ALA A 568 -14.32 14.72 -25.48
CA ALA A 568 -14.95 13.78 -24.54
C ALA A 568 -15.03 14.36 -23.12
N GLY A 569 -13.96 15.03 -22.67
CA GLY A 569 -13.94 15.75 -21.38
C GLY A 569 -14.97 16.88 -21.29
N ARG A 570 -15.30 17.57 -22.41
CA ARG A 570 -16.37 18.59 -22.41
C ARG A 570 -17.75 17.94 -22.29
N VAL A 571 -17.99 16.84 -22.99
CA VAL A 571 -19.27 16.10 -22.89
C VAL A 571 -19.47 15.57 -21.46
N LEU A 572 -18.43 14.97 -20.87
CA LEU A 572 -18.42 14.54 -19.46
C LEU A 572 -18.69 15.70 -18.50
N GLY A 573 -17.98 16.82 -18.66
CA GLY A 573 -18.14 18.01 -17.82
C GLY A 573 -19.53 18.63 -17.94
N THR A 574 -20.08 18.72 -19.14
CA THR A 574 -21.46 19.20 -19.35
C THR A 574 -22.47 18.27 -18.68
N GLY A 575 -22.33 16.95 -18.85
CA GLY A 575 -23.21 15.99 -18.18
C GLY A 575 -23.18 16.12 -16.66
N LEU A 576 -21.99 16.29 -16.08
CA LEU A 576 -21.84 16.54 -14.64
C LEU A 576 -22.49 17.86 -14.20
N VAL A 577 -22.35 18.94 -14.98
CA VAL A 577 -23.00 20.22 -14.70
C VAL A 577 -24.52 20.07 -14.70
N PHE A 578 -25.10 19.30 -15.61
CA PHE A 578 -26.54 19.00 -15.60
C PHE A 578 -26.93 18.22 -14.34
N ALA A 579 -26.24 17.12 -14.03
CA ALA A 579 -26.58 16.26 -12.89
C ALA A 579 -26.39 16.94 -11.52
N VAL A 580 -25.31 17.72 -11.36
CA VAL A 580 -25.06 18.51 -10.14
C VAL A 580 -26.01 19.71 -10.08
N GLY A 581 -26.29 20.33 -11.23
CA GLY A 581 -27.25 21.43 -11.36
C GLY A 581 -28.63 21.02 -10.86
N THR A 582 -29.14 19.86 -11.28
CA THR A 582 -30.44 19.35 -10.81
C THR A 582 -30.48 19.04 -9.31
N ALA A 583 -29.34 18.75 -8.69
CA ALA A 583 -29.26 18.55 -7.25
C ALA A 583 -29.23 19.87 -6.47
N ILE A 584 -28.55 20.90 -7.00
CA ILE A 584 -28.34 22.18 -6.33
C ILE A 584 -29.52 23.13 -6.53
N VAL A 585 -30.14 23.16 -7.71
CA VAL A 585 -31.21 24.11 -8.03
C VAL A 585 -32.36 24.08 -7.02
N PRO A 586 -32.89 22.91 -6.57
CA PRO A 586 -33.95 22.87 -5.55
C PRO A 586 -33.57 23.54 -4.22
N LEU A 587 -32.30 23.46 -3.81
CA LEU A 587 -31.80 24.10 -2.58
C LEU A 587 -31.95 25.63 -2.62
N VAL A 588 -31.81 26.23 -3.81
CA VAL A 588 -31.99 27.69 -4.00
C VAL A 588 -33.43 28.12 -3.74
N PHE A 589 -34.39 27.21 -3.93
CA PHE A 589 -35.81 27.42 -3.67
C PHE A 589 -36.25 26.94 -2.28
N GLY A 590 -35.32 26.54 -1.41
CA GLY A 590 -35.60 26.06 -0.05
C GLY A 590 -36.14 24.62 0.01
N ALA A 591 -36.06 23.86 -1.08
CA ALA A 591 -36.37 22.43 -1.11
C ALA A 591 -35.10 21.60 -0.84
N ASP A 592 -35.25 20.31 -0.51
CA ASP A 592 -34.12 19.40 -0.33
C ASP A 592 -33.40 19.11 -1.66
N ALA A 593 -32.11 18.77 -1.61
CA ALA A 593 -31.33 18.42 -2.79
C ALA A 593 -31.96 17.25 -3.56
N LEU A 594 -31.91 17.31 -4.89
CA LEU A 594 -32.51 16.33 -5.82
C LEU A 594 -34.04 16.24 -5.77
N THR A 595 -34.73 17.16 -5.08
CA THR A 595 -36.19 17.26 -5.19
C THR A 595 -36.57 17.63 -6.62
N SER A 596 -37.38 16.80 -7.28
CA SER A 596 -37.93 17.09 -8.60
C SER A 596 -39.31 17.74 -8.51
N THR A 597 -39.69 18.41 -9.60
CA THR A 597 -41.01 18.97 -9.80
C THR A 597 -41.50 18.60 -11.19
N TRP A 598 -42.81 18.67 -11.41
CA TRP A 598 -43.42 18.37 -12.69
C TRP A 598 -44.13 19.62 -13.23
N ILE A 599 -44.13 19.74 -14.54
CA ILE A 599 -44.84 20.77 -15.29
C ILE A 599 -45.90 20.04 -16.08
N ASP A 600 -47.17 20.31 -15.76
CA ASP A 600 -48.32 19.88 -16.54
C ASP A 600 -48.75 21.05 -17.42
N THR A 601 -48.65 20.91 -18.74
CA THR A 601 -49.07 21.95 -19.69
C THR A 601 -49.60 21.34 -20.99
N GLU A 602 -50.69 21.89 -21.51
CA GLU A 602 -51.18 21.58 -22.85
C GLU A 602 -50.37 22.33 -23.90
N VAL A 603 -49.59 21.59 -24.70
CA VAL A 603 -48.81 22.17 -25.79
C VAL A 603 -49.65 22.13 -27.07
N PRO A 604 -49.88 23.28 -27.75
CA PRO A 604 -50.62 23.31 -29.00
C PRO A 604 -50.02 22.35 -30.02
N PHE A 605 -50.85 21.56 -30.71
CA PHE A 605 -50.48 20.53 -31.70
C PHE A 605 -49.83 19.24 -31.17
N VAL A 606 -49.39 19.18 -29.91
CA VAL A 606 -48.73 18.00 -29.32
C VAL A 606 -49.62 17.29 -28.30
N GLY A 607 -50.52 18.02 -27.62
CA GLY A 607 -51.43 17.47 -26.62
C GLY A 607 -50.98 17.77 -25.18
N HIS A 608 -51.52 17.00 -24.22
CA HIS A 608 -51.12 17.05 -22.81
C HIS A 608 -49.67 16.55 -22.66
N VAL A 609 -48.80 17.37 -22.07
CA VAL A 609 -47.39 17.03 -21.84
C VAL A 609 -47.10 17.16 -20.35
N GLU A 610 -46.82 16.03 -19.73
CA GLU A 610 -46.30 15.94 -18.36
C GLU A 610 -44.78 15.86 -18.42
N PHE A 611 -44.09 16.92 -17.97
CA PHE A 611 -42.63 17.01 -18.00
C PHE A 611 -42.07 17.09 -16.58
N VAL A 612 -41.23 16.13 -16.20
CA VAL A 612 -40.61 16.08 -14.87
C VAL A 612 -39.17 16.59 -14.94
N THR A 613 -38.77 17.44 -13.99
CA THR A 613 -37.43 18.05 -13.97
C THR A 613 -36.30 17.04 -13.76
N SER A 614 -36.60 15.83 -13.26
CA SER A 614 -35.64 14.72 -13.18
C SER A 614 -35.12 14.28 -14.57
N THR A 615 -35.85 14.59 -15.65
CA THR A 615 -35.35 14.43 -17.02
C THR A 615 -34.03 15.15 -17.26
N PHE A 616 -33.79 16.31 -16.63
CA PHE A 616 -32.50 17.01 -16.75
C PHE A 616 -31.35 16.23 -16.08
N PHE A 617 -31.64 15.50 -15.01
CA PHE A 617 -30.67 14.63 -14.36
C PHE A 617 -30.35 13.46 -15.27
N ASP A 618 -31.36 12.84 -15.88
CA ASP A 618 -31.22 11.80 -16.90
C ASP A 618 -30.41 12.27 -18.13
N VAL A 619 -30.62 13.51 -18.60
CA VAL A 619 -29.79 14.13 -19.66
C VAL A 619 -28.33 14.26 -19.19
N GLY A 620 -28.10 14.63 -17.93
CA GLY A 620 -26.77 14.65 -17.33
C GLY A 620 -26.09 13.28 -17.37
N VAL A 621 -26.79 12.25 -16.88
CA VAL A 621 -26.33 10.85 -16.88
C VAL A 621 -26.03 10.39 -18.31
N TYR A 622 -26.94 10.66 -19.25
CA TYR A 622 -26.78 10.33 -20.66
C TYR A 622 -25.49 10.91 -21.26
N LEU A 623 -25.25 12.20 -21.04
CA LEU A 623 -24.04 12.87 -21.51
C LEU A 623 -22.78 12.29 -20.86
N VAL A 624 -22.82 11.97 -19.57
CA VAL A 624 -21.68 11.32 -18.89
C VAL A 624 -21.36 9.97 -19.53
N VAL A 625 -22.36 9.12 -19.77
CA VAL A 625 -22.17 7.79 -20.36
C VAL A 625 -21.64 7.86 -21.80
N VAL A 626 -22.18 8.79 -22.60
CA VAL A 626 -21.69 9.05 -23.97
C VAL A 626 -20.25 9.57 -23.93
N GLY A 627 -19.96 10.52 -23.04
CA GLY A 627 -18.63 11.08 -22.85
C GLY A 627 -17.60 10.01 -22.43
N LEU A 628 -17.97 9.13 -21.50
CA LEU A 628 -17.15 7.98 -21.07
C LEU A 628 -16.84 7.06 -22.25
N THR A 629 -17.87 6.70 -23.03
CA THR A 629 -17.67 5.80 -24.18
C THR A 629 -16.75 6.42 -25.22
N LEU A 630 -16.92 7.72 -25.50
CA LEU A 630 -16.02 8.47 -26.39
C LEU A 630 -14.58 8.48 -25.86
N ASP A 631 -14.40 8.70 -24.56
CA ASP A 631 -13.09 8.76 -23.91
C ASP A 631 -12.36 7.41 -23.95
N VAL A 632 -13.07 6.31 -23.65
CA VAL A 632 -12.55 4.94 -23.73
C VAL A 632 -12.14 4.60 -25.17
N LEU A 633 -13.00 4.91 -26.16
CA LEU A 633 -12.69 4.66 -27.57
C LEU A 633 -11.49 5.48 -28.05
N ARG A 634 -11.37 6.74 -27.62
CA ARG A 634 -10.24 7.61 -27.99
C ARG A 634 -8.95 7.16 -27.33
N SER A 635 -8.98 6.85 -26.04
CA SER A 635 -7.79 6.45 -25.28
C SER A 635 -7.24 5.10 -25.75
N LEU A 636 -8.08 4.08 -25.83
CA LEU A 636 -7.66 2.74 -26.27
C LEU A 636 -7.41 2.71 -27.78
N GLY A 637 -8.31 3.30 -28.56
CA GLY A 637 -8.24 3.25 -30.02
C GLY A 637 -7.06 4.05 -30.59
N ALA A 638 -6.78 5.25 -30.07
CA ALA A 638 -5.67 6.07 -30.57
C ALA A 638 -4.30 5.48 -30.20
N GLU A 639 -4.17 4.73 -29.10
CA GLU A 639 -2.93 4.02 -28.79
C GLU A 639 -2.72 2.82 -29.72
N VAL A 640 -3.76 2.02 -29.97
CA VAL A 640 -3.69 0.89 -30.91
C VAL A 640 -3.28 1.38 -32.29
N ASP A 641 -3.93 2.44 -32.81
CA ASP A 641 -3.65 2.99 -34.13
C ASP A 641 -2.23 3.58 -34.25
N ARG A 642 -1.75 4.32 -33.23
CA ARG A 642 -0.38 4.89 -33.22
C ARG A 642 0.71 3.83 -33.25
N GLN A 643 0.51 2.75 -32.51
CA GLN A 643 1.47 1.66 -32.49
C GLN A 643 1.48 0.90 -33.83
N GLU A 644 0.35 0.80 -34.55
CA GLU A 644 0.33 0.18 -35.90
C GLU A 644 1.09 1.02 -36.92
N GLU A 645 1.02 2.34 -36.80
CA GLU A 645 1.83 3.26 -37.60
C GLU A 645 3.33 3.10 -37.28
N SER A 646 3.68 2.91 -36.00
CA SER A 646 5.07 2.64 -35.58
C SER A 646 5.60 1.31 -36.12
N ASP A 647 4.84 0.21 -35.95
CA ASP A 647 5.22 -1.13 -36.40
C ASP A 647 5.43 -1.15 -37.93
N ARG A 648 4.54 -0.49 -38.69
CA ARG A 648 4.69 -0.34 -40.15
C ARG A 648 5.90 0.48 -40.56
N THR A 649 6.24 1.53 -39.81
CA THR A 649 7.43 2.35 -40.10
C THR A 649 8.71 1.53 -39.89
N VAL A 650 8.72 0.64 -38.90
CA VAL A 650 9.83 -0.29 -38.66
C VAL A 650 9.93 -1.35 -39.76
N GLU A 651 8.81 -1.95 -40.18
CA GLU A 651 8.78 -2.91 -41.29
C GLU A 651 9.23 -2.27 -42.62
N GLN A 652 8.74 -1.06 -42.94
CA GLN A 652 9.14 -0.34 -44.15
C GLN A 652 10.61 0.13 -44.11
N GLY A 653 11.14 0.45 -42.93
CA GLY A 653 12.56 0.75 -42.75
C GLY A 653 13.46 -0.48 -42.90
N ALA A 654 12.99 -1.66 -42.50
CA ALA A 654 13.69 -2.93 -42.69
C ALA A 654 13.70 -3.36 -44.17
N ASP A 655 12.55 -3.26 -44.86
CA ASP A 655 12.43 -3.55 -46.31
C ASP A 655 13.31 -2.59 -47.14
N GLY A 656 13.38 -1.31 -46.76
CA GLY A 656 14.23 -0.31 -47.42
C GLY A 656 15.73 -0.62 -47.32
N MET A 657 16.20 -1.14 -46.17
CA MET A 657 17.59 -1.57 -45.99
C MET A 657 17.92 -2.86 -46.75
N GLU A 658 17.00 -3.83 -46.84
CA GLU A 658 17.19 -5.03 -47.66
C GLU A 658 17.21 -4.68 -49.16
N THR A 659 16.43 -3.67 -49.58
CA THR A 659 16.42 -3.23 -50.99
C THR A 659 17.69 -2.45 -51.36
N GLU A 660 18.25 -1.62 -50.46
CA GLU A 660 19.53 -0.94 -50.70
C GLU A 660 20.74 -1.91 -50.70
N GLN A 661 20.71 -2.98 -49.89
CA GLN A 661 21.77 -4.01 -49.92
C GLN A 661 21.64 -4.97 -51.11
N GLY A 662 20.46 -5.11 -51.71
CA GLY A 662 20.24 -5.90 -52.93
C GLY A 662 20.65 -5.21 -54.23
N VAL A 663 20.96 -3.90 -54.21
CA VAL A 663 21.35 -3.12 -55.41
C VAL A 663 22.87 -2.98 -55.54
N SER A 664 23.66 -3.51 -54.60
CA SER A 664 25.13 -3.55 -54.66
C SER A 664 25.70 -4.92 -55.06
N VAL A 665 25.14 -5.56 -56.10
CA VAL A 665 25.76 -6.69 -56.83
C VAL A 665 25.76 -6.42 -58.32
#